data_AF-A0A928L6E2-F1
#
_entry.id   AF-A0A928L6E2-F1
#
_cell.length_a   1.000
_cell.length_b   1.000
_cell.length_c   1.000
_cell.angle_alpha   90.00
_cell.angle_beta   90.00
_cell.angle_gamma   90.00
#
_symmetry.space_group_name_H-M   'P 1'
#
loop_
_entity.id
_entity.type
_entity.pdbx_description
1 polymer ?
#
loop_
_entity_poly.entity_id
_entity_poly.type
_entity_poly.pdbx_seq_one_letter_code
_entity_poly.pdbx_strand_id
1 'polypeptide(L)'
;MADSTEKQKNIKVSGEDIEEAVTKISTIEANIKANASNIEETNSRIDELANNSNAELSAQVEQNKTDILSVNEKVEGLKAQGAQQTPLFAESIEWLEENGDTSKVYVLSDGYIYGYMTKTVTVNPTNQIPLSINADKTPYNGGTGIKSGYRLNSQGQEVAISSYSVTGFISAKFGDTLRFFGIVGNTESNTRICYYDENFALLNTIGGTDVKEMFNNGIYNITDNLADRGLMTNIENMAYFRFSAPTINSQSIVTVNEPLESVTTTKAGWNSTNHAFVPADYEEQITELEERAAILENRVDELSAGENGTFTYVSEEAKRVAEIIQVKRTVGSLTFTAMADFHVEVDTTVTSFPLKDNLTSCRDAGLGLAEMQKYFKLDFAAVLGDYTYSDSTETIEQVKKDLTYVKKCMTDGMKGIPNIWVTGNHDINYGKDTPRRMTEDEMYAYLTGNNKSTVQDGGKIGRNYGYIDFENQKIRCIYLNTVDVFDYPDNTDGAADDAMEITAVQAQWLIDVGLDFSDKSAPTEWGVVILSHHCLSQFMHVTAILTAYKDGASGSVAVTTNGVDTKVNYDFTGVSRGEIICAVHGHDHNFTYRKISDEPWHQVTEEKSWLWSICVPNVDTTRNNEKATSADEAYKQAFGEFDENGTPVYYPKTQGTATSTSFCVFTIDRKNRKIHAIAYGAGIDREISY
;
A
#
# COMPACT_ATOMS: atom_id res chain seq x y z
N MET A 1 -10.52 111.10 -14.52
CA MET A 1 -10.66 110.26 -13.31
C MET A 1 -10.86 108.83 -13.81
N ALA A 2 -10.03 107.83 -13.57
CA ALA A 2 -8.89 107.63 -12.69
C ALA A 2 -7.85 106.70 -13.37
N ASP A 3 -6.70 106.60 -12.72
CA ASP A 3 -5.38 106.11 -13.13
C ASP A 3 -5.25 104.59 -13.30
N SER A 4 -4.55 104.12 -14.34
CA SER A 4 -3.60 102.99 -14.26
C SER A 4 -2.75 102.90 -15.54
N THR A 5 -1.44 102.74 -15.34
CA THR A 5 -0.39 102.72 -16.35
C THR A 5 -0.10 101.27 -16.76
N GLU A 6 -0.24 100.91 -18.05
CA GLU A 6 0.13 99.57 -18.55
C GLU A 6 1.34 99.67 -19.48
N LYS A 7 2.47 99.08 -19.06
CA LYS A 7 3.71 98.98 -19.84
C LYS A 7 3.56 97.89 -20.91
N GLN A 8 3.49 98.25 -22.18
CA GLN A 8 3.76 97.33 -23.28
C GLN A 8 5.25 96.92 -23.28
N LYS A 9 5.54 95.65 -22.94
CA LYS A 9 6.85 95.02 -23.19
C LYS A 9 6.88 94.53 -24.65
N ASN A 10 7.67 95.20 -25.49
CA ASN A 10 8.09 94.67 -26.78
C ASN A 10 9.01 93.45 -26.57
N ILE A 11 8.49 92.23 -26.78
CA ILE A 11 9.33 91.03 -26.90
C ILE A 11 9.79 90.96 -28.36
N LYS A 12 11.04 91.35 -28.63
CA LYS A 12 11.74 90.96 -29.86
C LYS A 12 12.12 89.49 -29.70
N VAL A 13 11.33 88.60 -30.31
CA VAL A 13 11.77 87.21 -30.54
C VAL A 13 12.77 87.26 -31.70
N SER A 14 13.97 86.74 -31.51
CA SER A 14 14.97 86.72 -32.59
C SER A 14 14.55 85.70 -33.67
N GLY A 15 14.98 85.89 -34.91
CA GLY A 15 14.71 84.91 -35.98
C GLY A 15 15.27 83.52 -35.66
N GLU A 16 16.39 83.46 -34.93
CA GLU A 16 17.02 82.22 -34.43
C GLU A 16 16.14 81.49 -33.42
N ASP A 17 15.47 82.19 -32.50
CA ASP A 17 14.58 81.55 -31.50
C ASP A 17 13.34 80.89 -32.14
N ILE A 18 12.83 81.48 -33.24
CA ILE A 18 11.71 80.91 -34.00
C ILE A 18 12.19 79.71 -34.82
N GLU A 19 13.36 79.79 -35.44
CA GLU A 19 13.92 78.71 -36.25
C GLU A 19 14.29 77.48 -35.40
N GLU A 20 14.80 77.70 -34.18
CA GLU A 20 15.03 76.63 -33.19
C GLU A 20 13.70 76.00 -32.73
N ALA A 21 12.67 76.81 -32.47
CA ALA A 21 11.35 76.32 -32.09
C ALA A 21 10.69 75.49 -33.22
N VAL A 22 10.76 75.96 -34.47
CA VAL A 22 10.24 75.23 -35.64
C VAL A 22 10.98 73.90 -35.81
N THR A 23 12.30 73.88 -35.67
CA THR A 23 13.10 72.65 -35.75
C THR A 23 12.73 71.64 -34.66
N LYS A 24 12.50 72.11 -33.43
CA LYS A 24 12.03 71.26 -32.32
C LYS A 24 10.63 70.71 -32.58
N ILE A 25 9.71 71.52 -33.08
CA ILE A 25 8.35 71.09 -33.44
C ILE A 25 8.39 70.03 -34.55
N SER A 26 9.16 70.25 -35.62
CA SER A 26 9.31 69.27 -36.70
C SER A 26 9.93 67.96 -36.22
N THR A 27 10.85 68.02 -35.26
CA THR A 27 11.43 66.81 -34.63
C THR A 27 10.39 66.06 -33.81
N ILE A 28 9.57 66.78 -33.04
CA ILE A 28 8.47 66.19 -32.26
C ILE A 28 7.43 65.55 -33.19
N GLU A 29 7.04 66.22 -34.27
CA GLU A 29 6.10 65.66 -35.26
C GLU A 29 6.63 64.41 -35.94
N ALA A 30 7.93 64.38 -36.27
CA ALA A 30 8.59 63.19 -36.81
C ALA A 30 8.58 62.02 -35.80
N ASN A 31 8.87 62.30 -34.53
CA ASN A 31 8.83 61.30 -33.46
C ASN A 31 7.41 60.77 -33.20
N ILE A 32 6.38 61.63 -33.25
CA ILE A 32 4.98 61.22 -33.11
C ILE A 32 4.58 60.29 -34.27
N LYS A 33 4.95 60.62 -35.52
CA LYS A 33 4.67 59.76 -36.69
C LYS A 33 5.39 58.42 -36.60
N ALA A 34 6.65 58.41 -36.16
CA ALA A 34 7.39 57.16 -35.96
C ALA A 34 6.75 56.28 -34.87
N ASN A 35 6.34 56.88 -33.76
CA ASN A 35 5.66 56.16 -32.68
C ASN A 35 4.28 55.62 -33.11
N ALA A 36 3.51 56.39 -33.89
CA ALA A 36 2.24 55.92 -34.44
C ALA A 36 2.43 54.70 -35.35
N SER A 37 3.45 54.74 -36.23
CA SER A 37 3.80 53.61 -37.10
C SER A 37 4.21 52.36 -36.30
N ASN A 38 4.99 52.53 -35.21
CA ASN A 38 5.37 51.42 -34.34
C ASN A 38 4.17 50.81 -33.59
N ILE A 39 3.18 51.63 -33.22
CA ILE A 39 1.95 51.16 -32.58
C ILE A 39 1.11 50.35 -33.58
N GLU A 40 0.97 50.81 -34.82
CA GLU A 40 0.26 50.05 -35.86
C GLU A 40 0.93 48.71 -36.16
N GLU A 41 2.26 48.68 -36.26
CA GLU A 41 3.02 47.43 -36.46
C GLU A 41 2.86 46.47 -35.27
N THR A 42 2.89 47.00 -34.04
CA THR A 42 2.67 46.21 -32.82
C THR A 42 1.26 45.63 -32.77
N ASN A 43 0.24 46.43 -33.11
CA ASN A 43 -1.16 45.97 -33.15
C ASN A 43 -1.35 44.91 -34.23
N SER A 44 -0.79 45.09 -35.43
CA SER A 44 -0.85 44.09 -36.50
C SER A 44 -0.19 42.76 -36.08
N ARG A 45 0.88 42.83 -35.29
CA ARG A 45 1.59 41.65 -34.76
C ARG A 45 0.81 40.97 -33.63
N ILE A 46 0.07 41.73 -32.82
CA ILE A 46 -0.88 41.19 -31.82
C ILE A 46 -2.02 40.45 -32.53
N ASP A 47 -2.59 41.03 -33.59
CA ASP A 47 -3.66 40.40 -34.37
C ASP A 47 -3.19 39.11 -35.05
N GLU A 48 -1.96 39.10 -35.60
CA GLU A 48 -1.34 37.91 -36.20
C GLU A 48 -1.10 36.80 -35.16
N LEU A 49 -0.61 37.15 -33.96
CA LEU A 49 -0.44 36.20 -32.85
C LEU A 49 -1.78 35.64 -32.36
N ALA A 50 -2.81 36.47 -32.25
CA ALA A 50 -4.16 36.03 -31.87
C ALA A 50 -4.78 35.06 -32.90
N ASN A 51 -4.60 35.34 -34.18
CA ASN A 51 -5.09 34.47 -35.26
C ASN A 51 -4.36 33.13 -35.33
N ASN A 52 -3.04 33.12 -35.13
CA ASN A 52 -2.26 31.88 -35.07
C ASN A 52 -2.66 31.03 -33.86
N SER A 53 -2.86 31.66 -32.69
CA SER A 53 -3.34 30.98 -31.49
C SER A 53 -4.73 30.34 -31.69
N ASN A 54 -5.65 31.02 -32.38
CA ASN A 54 -6.99 30.48 -32.67
C ASN A 54 -6.96 29.29 -33.64
N ALA A 55 -6.04 29.29 -34.60
CA ALA A 55 -5.86 28.17 -35.53
C ALA A 55 -5.30 26.93 -34.82
N GLU A 56 -4.33 27.12 -33.91
CA GLU A 56 -3.77 26.04 -33.09
C GLU A 56 -4.80 25.46 -32.12
N LEU A 57 -5.62 26.30 -31.49
CA LEU A 57 -6.74 25.88 -30.62
C LEU A 57 -7.76 25.05 -31.38
N SER A 58 -8.14 25.48 -32.59
CA SER A 58 -9.10 24.74 -33.43
C SER A 58 -8.57 23.37 -33.83
N ALA A 59 -7.26 23.26 -34.13
CA ALA A 59 -6.62 21.99 -34.42
C ALA A 59 -6.59 21.06 -33.18
N GLN A 60 -6.34 21.61 -31.99
CA GLN A 60 -6.33 20.84 -30.74
C GLN A 60 -7.72 20.31 -30.37
N VAL A 61 -8.78 21.09 -30.60
CA VAL A 61 -10.17 20.66 -30.37
C VAL A 61 -10.52 19.48 -31.26
N GLU A 62 -10.17 19.53 -32.55
CA GLU A 62 -10.45 18.43 -33.48
C GLU A 62 -9.62 17.17 -33.17
N GLN A 63 -8.38 17.34 -32.71
CA GLN A 63 -7.57 16.22 -32.24
C GLN A 63 -8.19 15.57 -30.99
N ASN A 64 -8.63 16.37 -30.01
CA ASN A 64 -9.25 15.86 -28.79
C ASN A 64 -10.57 15.12 -29.09
N LYS A 65 -11.40 15.62 -30.02
CA LYS A 65 -12.61 14.90 -30.49
C LYS A 65 -12.28 13.55 -31.13
N THR A 66 -11.21 13.50 -31.92
CA THR A 66 -10.73 12.25 -32.53
C THR A 66 -10.27 11.25 -31.47
N ASP A 67 -9.56 11.74 -30.44
CA ASP A 67 -9.09 10.91 -29.33
C ASP A 67 -10.25 10.38 -28.47
N ILE A 68 -11.29 11.19 -28.21
CA ILE A 68 -12.52 10.76 -27.51
C ILE A 68 -13.19 9.59 -28.24
N LEU A 69 -13.35 9.69 -29.56
CA LEU A 69 -13.94 8.61 -30.36
C LEU A 69 -13.14 7.32 -30.25
N SER A 70 -11.82 7.40 -30.35
CA SER A 70 -10.94 6.23 -30.20
C SER A 70 -10.99 5.62 -28.80
N VAL A 71 -11.13 6.44 -27.76
CA VAL A 71 -11.26 6.00 -26.38
C VAL A 71 -12.60 5.31 -26.16
N ASN A 72 -13.71 5.89 -26.64
CA ASN A 72 -15.04 5.30 -26.53
C ASN A 72 -15.15 3.95 -27.26
N GLU A 73 -14.54 3.81 -28.44
CA GLU A 73 -14.45 2.51 -29.13
C GLU A 73 -13.70 1.45 -28.30
N LYS A 74 -12.65 1.87 -27.58
CA LYS A 74 -11.88 0.99 -26.70
C LYS A 74 -12.65 0.60 -25.44
N VAL A 75 -13.40 1.54 -24.85
CA VAL A 75 -14.33 1.30 -23.73
C VAL A 75 -15.38 0.26 -24.10
N GLU A 76 -16.06 0.46 -25.23
CA GLU A 76 -17.11 -0.48 -25.68
C GLU A 76 -16.53 -1.86 -25.99
N GLY A 77 -15.31 -1.93 -26.55
CA GLY A 77 -14.58 -3.17 -26.75
C GLY A 77 -14.23 -3.89 -25.44
N LEU A 78 -13.82 -3.16 -24.40
CA LEU A 78 -13.50 -3.72 -23.08
C LEU A 78 -14.75 -4.11 -22.29
N LYS A 79 -15.83 -3.33 -22.36
CA LYS A 79 -17.14 -3.69 -21.78
C LYS A 79 -17.69 -4.98 -22.39
N ALA A 80 -17.56 -5.14 -23.71
CA ALA A 80 -17.95 -6.37 -24.39
C ALA A 80 -17.11 -7.59 -23.97
N GLN A 81 -15.83 -7.39 -23.59
CA GLN A 81 -14.96 -8.44 -23.04
C GLN A 81 -15.28 -8.74 -21.56
N GLY A 82 -15.49 -7.71 -20.74
CA GLY A 82 -15.84 -7.83 -19.31
C GLY A 82 -17.21 -8.46 -19.07
N ALA A 83 -18.19 -8.19 -19.93
CA ALA A 83 -19.51 -8.82 -19.90
C ALA A 83 -19.47 -10.34 -20.16
N GLN A 84 -18.36 -10.88 -20.66
CA GLN A 84 -18.26 -12.29 -21.05
C GLN A 84 -17.66 -13.21 -19.97
N GLN A 85 -16.94 -12.72 -18.94
CA GLN A 85 -16.38 -13.56 -17.85
C GLN A 85 -16.05 -12.77 -16.56
N THR A 86 -17.04 -12.35 -15.77
CA THR A 86 -16.78 -11.93 -14.37
C THR A 86 -16.66 -13.18 -13.48
N PRO A 87 -15.51 -13.42 -12.81
CA PRO A 87 -15.37 -14.53 -11.88
C PRO A 87 -16.30 -14.39 -10.68
N LEU A 88 -16.90 -15.48 -10.22
CA LEU A 88 -17.76 -15.50 -9.03
C LEU A 88 -16.95 -15.86 -7.78
N PHE A 89 -17.28 -15.33 -6.61
CA PHE A 89 -16.59 -15.72 -5.37
C PHE A 89 -17.13 -17.06 -4.84
N ALA A 90 -16.23 -17.90 -4.32
CA ALA A 90 -16.56 -19.15 -3.66
C ALA A 90 -15.76 -19.31 -2.36
N GLU A 91 -16.32 -20.04 -1.40
CA GLU A 91 -15.78 -20.13 -0.04
C GLU A 91 -14.58 -21.12 0.05
N SER A 92 -14.64 -22.22 -0.70
CA SER A 92 -13.58 -23.23 -0.73
C SER A 92 -13.66 -24.10 -2.00
N ILE A 93 -12.63 -24.91 -2.22
CA ILE A 93 -12.63 -25.88 -3.33
C ILE A 93 -13.68 -26.98 -3.12
N GLU A 94 -13.94 -27.39 -1.86
CA GLU A 94 -15.00 -28.35 -1.52
C GLU A 94 -16.38 -27.79 -1.87
N TRP A 95 -16.61 -26.50 -1.59
CA TRP A 95 -17.86 -25.85 -1.96
C TRP A 95 -18.08 -25.84 -3.47
N LEU A 96 -17.02 -25.60 -4.26
CA LEU A 96 -17.08 -25.64 -5.72
C LEU A 96 -17.37 -27.04 -6.27
N GLU A 97 -16.83 -28.08 -5.66
CA GLU A 97 -17.12 -29.47 -6.04
C GLU A 97 -18.61 -29.83 -5.82
N GLU A 98 -19.25 -29.21 -4.81
CA GLU A 98 -20.67 -29.46 -4.50
C GLU A 98 -21.65 -28.53 -5.24
N ASN A 99 -21.26 -27.27 -5.47
CA ASN A 99 -22.18 -26.20 -5.89
C ASN A 99 -21.70 -25.42 -7.13
N GLY A 100 -20.47 -25.64 -7.59
CA GLY A 100 -19.85 -24.86 -8.66
C GLY A 100 -20.45 -25.16 -10.05
N ASP A 101 -20.77 -24.10 -10.78
CA ASP A 101 -21.16 -24.20 -12.19
C ASP A 101 -19.91 -24.37 -13.06
N THR A 102 -19.68 -25.60 -13.52
CA THR A 102 -18.50 -25.99 -14.32
C THR A 102 -18.29 -25.20 -15.62
N SER A 103 -19.26 -24.39 -16.05
CA SER A 103 -19.12 -23.49 -17.21
C SER A 103 -18.55 -22.10 -16.87
N LYS A 104 -18.31 -21.82 -15.59
CA LYS A 104 -17.84 -20.52 -15.07
C LYS A 104 -16.46 -20.64 -14.41
N VAL A 105 -15.90 -19.48 -14.06
CA VAL A 105 -14.67 -19.35 -13.27
C VAL A 105 -14.99 -18.68 -11.93
N TYR A 106 -14.24 -19.05 -10.90
CA TYR A 106 -14.48 -18.61 -9.52
C TYR A 106 -13.22 -18.06 -8.86
N VAL A 107 -13.35 -17.25 -7.82
CA VAL A 107 -12.25 -16.73 -7.00
C VAL A 107 -12.40 -17.28 -5.60
N LEU A 108 -11.34 -17.88 -5.07
CA LEU A 108 -11.28 -18.36 -3.69
C LEU A 108 -10.57 -17.34 -2.79
N SER A 109 -10.64 -17.55 -1.48
CA SER A 109 -10.03 -16.71 -0.44
C SER A 109 -8.50 -16.59 -0.52
N ASP A 110 -7.84 -17.43 -1.33
CA ASP A 110 -6.41 -17.31 -1.64
C ASP A 110 -6.10 -16.24 -2.70
N GLY A 111 -7.13 -15.62 -3.28
CA GLY A 111 -7.01 -14.56 -4.29
C GLY A 111 -6.75 -15.04 -5.71
N TYR A 112 -6.87 -16.35 -5.99
CA TYR A 112 -6.64 -16.90 -7.34
C TYR A 112 -7.92 -17.30 -8.05
N ILE A 113 -7.89 -17.30 -9.39
CA ILE A 113 -8.99 -17.74 -10.24
C ILE A 113 -8.94 -19.26 -10.43
N TYR A 114 -10.07 -19.91 -10.20
CA TYR A 114 -10.30 -21.35 -10.32
C TYR A 114 -11.25 -21.65 -11.49
N GLY A 115 -10.88 -22.65 -12.29
CA GLY A 115 -11.69 -23.15 -13.40
C GLY A 115 -11.88 -24.66 -13.33
N TYR A 116 -13.00 -25.15 -13.87
CA TYR A 116 -13.24 -26.60 -13.96
C TYR A 116 -12.48 -27.15 -15.16
N MET A 117 -11.36 -27.83 -14.91
CA MET A 117 -10.45 -28.28 -15.97
C MET A 117 -9.92 -29.68 -15.71
N THR A 118 -9.40 -30.29 -16.77
CA THR A 118 -8.83 -31.63 -16.71
C THR A 118 -7.35 -31.53 -16.38
N LYS A 119 -6.94 -32.08 -15.23
CA LYS A 119 -5.53 -32.12 -14.81
C LYS A 119 -5.00 -33.56 -14.90
N THR A 120 -3.83 -33.69 -15.49
CA THR A 120 -3.07 -34.94 -15.52
C THR A 120 -2.09 -34.95 -14.35
N VAL A 121 -2.31 -35.83 -13.37
CA VAL A 121 -1.47 -36.00 -12.19
C VAL A 121 -0.65 -37.28 -12.36
N THR A 122 0.67 -37.15 -12.31
CA THR A 122 1.59 -38.30 -12.27
C THR A 122 2.02 -38.53 -10.82
N VAL A 123 1.53 -39.61 -10.21
CA VAL A 123 1.95 -40.02 -8.86
C VAL A 123 3.14 -40.95 -9.02
N ASN A 124 4.29 -40.55 -8.48
CA ASN A 124 5.47 -41.40 -8.41
C ASN A 124 5.40 -42.29 -7.16
N PRO A 125 5.86 -43.54 -7.23
CA PRO A 125 5.81 -44.45 -6.09
C PRO A 125 6.71 -44.00 -4.94
N THR A 126 6.21 -44.13 -3.72
CA THR A 126 6.92 -43.75 -2.50
C THR A 126 7.85 -44.89 -2.07
N ASN A 127 9.16 -44.67 -2.17
CA ASN A 127 10.14 -45.61 -1.63
C ASN A 127 10.14 -45.54 -0.10
N GLN A 128 9.78 -46.65 0.54
CA GLN A 128 9.64 -46.77 1.98
C GLN A 128 10.97 -46.97 2.71
N ILE A 129 12.06 -47.33 2.01
CA ILE A 129 13.36 -47.57 2.65
C ILE A 129 13.88 -46.30 3.35
N PRO A 130 14.00 -45.12 2.70
CA PRO A 130 14.52 -43.91 3.35
C PRO A 130 13.62 -43.37 4.47
N LEU A 131 12.32 -43.73 4.44
CA LEU A 131 11.34 -43.34 5.46
C LEU A 131 11.37 -44.24 6.70
N SER A 132 12.17 -45.31 6.69
CA SER A 132 12.26 -46.23 7.81
C SER A 132 12.89 -45.59 9.05
N ILE A 133 12.45 -46.05 10.21
CA ILE A 133 12.76 -45.44 11.51
C ILE A 133 13.56 -46.38 12.42
N ASN A 134 14.21 -45.82 13.43
CA ASN A 134 14.71 -46.51 14.62
C ASN A 134 13.54 -46.84 15.58
N ALA A 135 13.78 -47.67 16.59
CA ALA A 135 12.79 -47.97 17.63
C ALA A 135 12.39 -46.74 18.48
N ASP A 136 13.21 -45.68 18.49
CA ASP A 136 12.91 -44.39 19.11
C ASP A 136 12.13 -43.44 18.17
N LYS A 137 11.69 -43.93 17.00
CA LYS A 137 10.97 -43.22 15.95
C LYS A 137 11.76 -42.13 15.22
N THR A 138 13.07 -42.03 15.43
CA THR A 138 13.94 -41.16 14.62
C THR A 138 14.28 -41.80 13.27
N PRO A 139 14.66 -41.02 12.24
CA PRO A 139 15.06 -41.57 10.93
C PRO A 139 16.22 -42.56 11.05
N TYR A 140 16.07 -43.75 10.44
CA TYR A 140 17.09 -44.80 10.54
C TYR A 140 18.36 -44.43 9.76
N ASN A 141 19.51 -44.60 10.40
CA ASN A 141 20.84 -44.30 9.84
C ASN A 141 20.91 -42.94 9.13
N GLY A 142 20.43 -41.88 9.80
CA GLY A 142 20.44 -40.50 9.29
C GLY A 142 19.48 -40.25 8.12
N GLY A 143 18.42 -41.05 7.98
CA GLY A 143 17.43 -40.91 6.90
C GLY A 143 17.80 -41.64 5.61
N THR A 144 18.92 -42.36 5.59
CA THR A 144 19.26 -43.24 4.46
C THR A 144 18.41 -44.51 4.44
N GLY A 145 17.90 -44.92 5.60
CA GLY A 145 17.09 -46.13 5.74
C GLY A 145 17.83 -47.45 5.59
N ILE A 146 19.11 -47.42 5.22
CA ILE A 146 19.96 -48.59 4.94
C ILE A 146 21.23 -48.47 5.76
N LYS A 147 21.63 -49.56 6.41
CA LYS A 147 22.90 -49.68 7.12
C LYS A 147 23.69 -50.88 6.58
N SER A 148 24.80 -50.60 5.90
CA SER A 148 25.70 -51.64 5.36
C SER A 148 26.60 -52.22 6.44
N GLY A 149 27.03 -53.46 6.24
CA GLY A 149 27.89 -54.18 7.19
C GLY A 149 27.12 -54.89 8.31
N TYR A 150 25.80 -55.04 8.18
CA TYR A 150 24.92 -55.63 9.19
C TYR A 150 23.85 -56.53 8.54
N ARG A 151 23.42 -57.54 9.29
CA ARG A 151 22.25 -58.39 8.98
C ARG A 151 21.29 -58.47 10.16
N LEU A 152 20.10 -58.99 9.94
CA LEU A 152 19.21 -59.42 11.02
C LEU A 152 19.53 -60.85 11.44
N ASN A 153 19.54 -61.12 12.75
CA ASN A 153 19.53 -62.47 13.31
C ASN A 153 18.11 -63.01 13.50
N SER A 154 17.98 -64.26 13.98
CA SER A 154 16.69 -64.90 14.28
C SER A 154 15.89 -64.20 15.37
N GLN A 155 16.51 -63.29 16.13
CA GLN A 155 15.90 -62.49 17.19
C GLN A 155 15.55 -61.08 16.69
N GLY A 156 15.64 -60.82 15.37
CA GLY A 156 15.32 -59.52 14.81
C GLY A 156 16.29 -58.40 15.18
N GLN A 157 17.49 -58.75 15.64
CA GLN A 157 18.53 -57.79 16.04
C GLN A 157 19.60 -57.66 14.97
N GLU A 158 20.22 -56.49 14.90
CA GLU A 158 21.35 -56.22 14.02
C GLU A 158 22.61 -56.94 14.50
N VAL A 159 23.26 -57.67 13.61
CA VAL A 159 24.55 -58.33 13.85
C VAL A 159 25.50 -57.98 12.73
N ALA A 160 26.74 -57.60 13.08
CA ALA A 160 27.75 -57.19 12.11
C ALA A 160 28.12 -58.34 11.15
N ILE A 161 28.10 -58.05 9.85
CA ILE A 161 28.60 -58.92 8.76
C ILE A 161 28.85 -58.07 7.51
N SER A 162 30.03 -58.18 6.91
CA SER A 162 30.47 -57.25 5.85
C SER A 162 29.68 -57.35 4.53
N SER A 163 29.03 -58.48 4.25
CA SER A 163 28.39 -58.77 2.96
C SER A 163 26.89 -58.47 2.89
N TYR A 164 26.32 -57.81 3.91
CA TYR A 164 24.89 -57.50 3.97
C TYR A 164 24.62 -56.05 4.35
N SER A 165 23.44 -55.60 3.94
CA SER A 165 22.82 -54.38 4.44
C SER A 165 21.50 -54.73 5.13
N VAL A 166 21.06 -53.88 6.05
CA VAL A 166 19.78 -53.99 6.77
C VAL A 166 19.01 -52.68 6.70
N THR A 167 17.67 -52.76 6.70
CA THR A 167 16.81 -51.58 6.78
C THR A 167 16.44 -51.18 8.20
N GLY A 168 15.96 -49.96 8.38
CA GLY A 168 15.18 -49.56 9.56
C GLY A 168 13.80 -50.23 9.60
N PHE A 169 12.98 -49.87 10.59
CA PHE A 169 11.57 -50.29 10.68
C PHE A 169 10.75 -49.59 9.61
N ILE A 170 10.29 -50.34 8.62
CA ILE A 170 9.39 -49.86 7.57
C ILE A 170 7.96 -50.14 8.03
N SER A 171 7.08 -49.14 7.97
CA SER A 171 5.69 -49.31 8.37
C SER A 171 4.93 -50.14 7.33
N ALA A 172 4.30 -51.22 7.79
CA ALA A 172 3.37 -52.03 7.01
C ALA A 172 2.52 -52.87 7.98
N LYS A 173 1.31 -53.20 7.57
CA LYS A 173 0.35 -53.99 8.35
C LYS A 173 0.02 -55.30 7.66
N PHE A 174 -0.55 -56.22 8.42
CA PHE A 174 -1.17 -57.40 7.86
C PHE A 174 -2.25 -56.99 6.84
N GLY A 175 -2.26 -57.62 5.67
CA GLY A 175 -3.09 -57.29 4.52
C GLY A 175 -2.40 -56.45 3.45
N ASP A 176 -1.29 -55.77 3.77
CA ASP A 176 -0.60 -54.89 2.82
C ASP A 176 0.10 -55.65 1.70
N THR A 177 0.27 -55.00 0.54
CA THR A 177 1.07 -55.50 -0.58
C THR A 177 2.43 -54.82 -0.62
N LEU A 178 3.50 -55.59 -0.47
CA LEU A 178 4.88 -55.16 -0.64
C LEU A 178 5.35 -55.40 -2.07
N ARG A 179 6.09 -54.46 -2.64
CA ARG A 179 6.80 -54.65 -3.91
C ARG A 179 8.25 -54.29 -3.74
N PHE A 180 9.13 -55.19 -4.13
CA PHE A 180 10.58 -55.01 -4.03
C PHE A 180 11.14 -54.75 -5.43
N PHE A 181 12.08 -53.82 -5.55
CA PHE A 181 12.84 -53.59 -6.76
C PHE A 181 14.31 -53.35 -6.45
N GLY A 182 15.20 -53.92 -7.27
CA GLY A 182 16.65 -53.73 -7.09
C GLY A 182 17.19 -54.35 -5.81
N ILE A 183 16.53 -55.40 -5.31
CA ILE A 183 16.95 -56.21 -4.16
C ILE A 183 17.05 -57.65 -4.65
N VAL A 184 18.12 -58.33 -4.28
CA VAL A 184 18.41 -59.72 -4.65
C VAL A 184 18.81 -60.45 -3.38
N GLY A 185 17.99 -61.41 -2.99
CA GLY A 185 18.27 -62.31 -1.86
C GLY A 185 19.15 -63.49 -2.27
N ASN A 186 19.64 -64.23 -1.28
CA ASN A 186 20.30 -65.52 -1.46
C ASN A 186 19.67 -66.57 -0.54
N THR A 187 20.14 -67.82 -0.62
CA THR A 187 19.60 -68.93 0.18
C THR A 187 20.13 -68.96 1.62
N GLU A 188 20.97 -68.01 2.02
CA GLU A 188 21.48 -67.96 3.39
C GLU A 188 20.40 -67.45 4.35
N SER A 189 20.38 -67.96 5.57
CA SER A 189 19.46 -67.53 6.64
C SER A 189 19.62 -66.05 7.06
N ASN A 190 20.67 -65.39 6.56
CA ASN A 190 20.96 -63.97 6.70
C ASN A 190 20.14 -63.08 5.74
N THR A 191 19.69 -63.62 4.60
CA THR A 191 18.64 -63.02 3.78
C THR A 191 17.32 -63.24 4.51
N ARG A 192 16.76 -62.18 5.10
CA ARG A 192 15.70 -62.32 6.11
C ARG A 192 14.75 -61.13 6.11
N ILE A 193 13.47 -61.39 6.39
CA ILE A 193 12.47 -60.39 6.79
C ILE A 193 12.06 -60.70 8.23
N CYS A 194 12.02 -59.68 9.07
CA CYS A 194 11.55 -59.72 10.45
C CYS A 194 10.33 -58.81 10.58
N TYR A 195 9.28 -59.28 11.24
CA TYR A 195 8.03 -58.57 11.47
C TYR A 195 7.90 -58.19 12.93
N TYR A 196 7.40 -56.99 13.20
CA TYR A 196 7.33 -56.40 14.53
C TYR A 196 5.96 -55.78 14.78
N ASP A 197 5.54 -55.77 16.05
CA ASP A 197 4.34 -55.06 16.49
C ASP A 197 4.57 -53.55 16.63
N GLU A 198 3.53 -52.82 17.06
CA GLU A 198 3.58 -51.37 17.27
C GLU A 198 4.62 -50.92 18.32
N ASN A 199 5.03 -51.82 19.21
CA ASN A 199 6.02 -51.58 20.26
C ASN A 199 7.43 -52.02 19.85
N PHE A 200 7.64 -52.32 18.56
CA PHE A 200 8.88 -52.84 17.99
C PHE A 200 9.30 -54.21 18.56
N ALA A 201 8.39 -54.95 19.17
CA ALA A 201 8.65 -56.31 19.62
C ALA A 201 8.58 -57.27 18.43
N LEU A 202 9.50 -58.22 18.37
CA LEU A 202 9.57 -59.18 17.29
C LEU A 202 8.36 -60.13 17.34
N LEU A 203 7.58 -60.17 16.26
CA LEU A 203 6.47 -61.09 16.10
C LEU A 203 6.92 -62.39 15.41
N ASN A 204 7.65 -62.27 14.30
CA ASN A 204 8.10 -63.44 13.54
C ASN A 204 9.27 -63.10 12.60
N THR A 205 9.98 -64.12 12.12
CA THR A 205 11.06 -63.99 11.13
C THR A 205 10.98 -65.07 10.06
N ILE A 206 11.29 -64.69 8.82
CA ILE A 206 11.41 -65.61 7.68
C ILE A 206 12.76 -65.38 7.01
N GLY A 207 13.45 -66.41 6.53
CA GLY A 207 14.75 -66.22 5.89
C GLY A 207 15.20 -67.38 5.02
N GLY A 208 16.29 -67.19 4.28
CA GLY A 208 16.80 -68.17 3.33
C GLY A 208 16.02 -68.19 2.01
N THR A 209 15.80 -69.38 1.46
CA THR A 209 15.21 -69.57 0.12
C THR A 209 13.84 -68.91 -0.06
N ASP A 210 13.00 -68.90 0.99
CA ASP A 210 11.65 -68.33 0.91
C ASP A 210 11.67 -66.81 0.69
N VAL A 211 12.60 -66.11 1.36
CA VAL A 211 12.76 -64.65 1.21
C VAL A 211 13.53 -64.28 -0.06
N LYS A 212 14.41 -65.17 -0.54
CA LYS A 212 15.11 -64.96 -1.81
C LYS A 212 14.13 -64.75 -2.97
N GLU A 213 13.10 -65.58 -3.05
CA GLU A 213 12.03 -65.42 -4.04
C GLU A 213 11.33 -64.07 -3.84
N MET A 214 11.14 -63.67 -2.58
CA MET A 214 10.55 -62.38 -2.21
C MET A 214 11.27 -61.16 -2.75
N PHE A 215 12.59 -61.17 -2.71
CA PHE A 215 13.33 -59.98 -3.12
C PHE A 215 13.50 -59.81 -4.62
N ASN A 216 13.50 -60.89 -5.40
CA ASN A 216 13.79 -60.86 -6.84
C ASN A 216 12.67 -60.21 -7.68
N ASN A 217 12.48 -58.90 -7.51
CA ASN A 217 11.49 -58.06 -8.19
C ASN A 217 10.04 -58.56 -8.11
N GLY A 218 9.66 -59.15 -6.98
CA GLY A 218 8.32 -59.73 -6.80
C GLY A 218 7.34 -58.84 -6.04
N ILE A 219 6.07 -59.22 -6.13
CA ILE A 219 4.93 -58.60 -5.43
C ILE A 219 4.46 -59.58 -4.35
N TYR A 220 4.32 -59.11 -3.12
CA TYR A 220 4.01 -59.95 -1.95
C TYR A 220 2.89 -59.35 -1.12
N ASN A 221 1.81 -60.10 -0.98
CA ASN A 221 0.73 -59.74 -0.07
C ASN A 221 1.07 -60.32 1.31
N ILE A 222 1.05 -59.47 2.34
CA ILE A 222 1.26 -59.84 3.73
C ILE A 222 -0.03 -60.43 4.28
N THR A 223 -0.44 -61.60 3.78
CA THR A 223 -1.68 -62.27 4.19
C THR A 223 -1.39 -63.66 4.74
N ASP A 224 -2.43 -64.33 5.24
CA ASP A 224 -2.37 -65.72 5.72
C ASP A 224 -1.86 -66.72 4.68
N ASN A 225 -1.77 -66.36 3.39
CA ASN A 225 -1.25 -67.24 2.32
C ASN A 225 0.26 -67.58 2.47
N LEU A 226 0.98 -66.98 3.43
CA LEU A 226 2.32 -67.46 3.83
C LEU A 226 2.26 -68.69 4.76
N ALA A 227 1.10 -68.96 5.38
CA ALA A 227 0.85 -70.15 6.19
C ALA A 227 0.71 -71.44 5.36
N ASP A 228 0.25 -71.36 4.10
CA ASP A 228 0.21 -72.50 3.16
C ASP A 228 1.61 -73.01 2.78
N ARG A 229 2.64 -72.17 2.95
CA ARG A 229 4.06 -72.56 2.86
C ARG A 229 4.62 -73.11 4.18
N GLY A 230 3.81 -73.16 5.24
CA GLY A 230 4.20 -73.59 6.59
C GLY A 230 5.02 -72.56 7.37
N LEU A 231 5.03 -71.28 6.95
CA LEU A 231 6.02 -70.30 7.39
C LEU A 231 5.53 -69.33 8.49
N MET A 232 4.22 -69.17 8.73
CA MET A 232 3.70 -68.12 9.64
C MET A 232 2.41 -68.50 10.36
N THR A 233 2.30 -68.21 11.66
CA THR A 233 1.02 -68.32 12.41
C THR A 233 0.68 -67.11 13.31
N ASN A 234 1.52 -66.06 13.41
CA ASN A 234 1.32 -64.94 14.36
C ASN A 234 1.87 -63.59 13.86
N ILE A 235 1.27 -62.96 12.82
CA ILE A 235 1.66 -61.59 12.40
C ILE A 235 0.48 -60.63 12.17
N GLU A 236 -0.74 -61.00 12.55
CA GLU A 236 -1.94 -60.16 12.35
C GLU A 236 -1.78 -58.76 12.98
N ASN A 237 -1.04 -58.66 14.10
CA ASN A 237 -0.79 -57.41 14.82
C ASN A 237 0.49 -56.68 14.37
N MET A 238 1.07 -57.02 13.22
CA MET A 238 2.28 -56.33 12.77
C MET A 238 2.02 -54.86 12.42
N ALA A 239 2.97 -54.01 12.78
CA ALA A 239 2.99 -52.60 12.42
C ALA A 239 4.23 -52.22 11.60
N TYR A 240 5.29 -53.04 11.68
CA TYR A 240 6.54 -52.81 10.98
C TYR A 240 7.15 -54.10 10.45
N PHE A 241 7.98 -53.97 9.42
CA PHE A 241 8.95 -55.00 9.06
C PHE A 241 10.34 -54.40 8.85
N ARG A 242 11.35 -55.26 8.98
CA ARG A 242 12.74 -54.97 8.63
C ARG A 242 13.26 -56.10 7.78
N PHE A 243 14.27 -55.82 6.95
CA PHE A 243 14.90 -56.89 6.21
C PHE A 243 16.40 -56.68 6.00
N SER A 244 17.10 -57.79 5.80
CA SER A 244 18.50 -57.82 5.40
C SER A 244 18.71 -58.67 4.16
N ALA A 245 19.55 -58.17 3.24
CA ALA A 245 19.93 -58.85 2.01
C ALA A 245 21.31 -58.37 1.53
N PRO A 246 22.00 -59.13 0.66
CA PRO A 246 23.33 -58.75 0.17
C PRO A 246 23.38 -57.48 -0.68
N THR A 247 22.25 -57.08 -1.28
CA THR A 247 22.22 -56.09 -2.38
C THR A 247 21.41 -54.83 -2.07
N ILE A 248 20.96 -54.61 -0.84
CA ILE A 248 20.23 -53.38 -0.50
C ILE A 248 21.18 -52.18 -0.64
N ASN A 249 20.85 -51.29 -1.56
CA ASN A 249 21.64 -50.10 -1.91
C ASN A 249 20.72 -48.91 -2.24
N SER A 250 21.29 -47.77 -2.65
CA SER A 250 20.53 -46.53 -2.91
C SER A 250 19.54 -46.62 -4.07
N GLN A 251 19.63 -47.64 -4.92
CA GLN A 251 18.70 -47.91 -6.01
C GLN A 251 17.60 -48.92 -5.63
N SER A 252 17.69 -49.50 -4.44
CA SER A 252 16.67 -50.43 -3.95
C SER A 252 15.39 -49.66 -3.60
N ILE A 253 14.24 -50.17 -4.06
CA ILE A 253 12.93 -49.58 -3.79
C ILE A 253 12.05 -50.62 -3.13
N VAL A 254 11.34 -50.19 -2.09
CA VAL A 254 10.22 -50.92 -1.53
C VAL A 254 9.01 -50.02 -1.47
N THR A 255 7.90 -50.45 -2.05
CA THR A 255 6.61 -49.76 -1.93
C THR A 255 5.65 -50.61 -1.10
N VAL A 256 4.74 -49.92 -0.40
CA VAL A 256 3.63 -50.53 0.35
C VAL A 256 2.35 -50.05 -0.29
N ASN A 257 1.49 -50.98 -0.74
CA ASN A 257 0.20 -50.73 -1.41
C ASN A 257 0.24 -49.88 -2.70
N GLU A 258 1.41 -49.43 -3.12
CA GLU A 258 1.61 -48.67 -4.36
C GLU A 258 2.31 -49.54 -5.43
N PRO A 259 2.01 -49.36 -6.73
CA PRO A 259 2.76 -50.02 -7.81
C PRO A 259 4.21 -49.53 -7.88
N LEU A 260 5.09 -50.23 -8.61
CA LEU A 260 6.48 -49.80 -8.84
C LEU A 260 6.61 -48.75 -9.95
N GLU A 261 5.55 -48.52 -10.74
CA GLU A 261 5.53 -47.58 -11.85
C GLU A 261 4.72 -46.34 -11.48
N SER A 262 5.13 -45.18 -11.98
CA SER A 262 4.39 -43.93 -11.81
C SER A 262 3.03 -44.03 -12.51
N VAL A 263 1.96 -43.73 -11.78
CA VAL A 263 0.61 -43.76 -12.32
C VAL A 263 0.23 -42.36 -12.76
N THR A 264 -0.07 -42.20 -14.04
CA THR A 264 -0.61 -40.96 -14.60
C THR A 264 -2.13 -41.06 -14.67
N THR A 265 -2.84 -40.30 -13.83
CA THR A 265 -4.29 -40.20 -13.87
C THR A 265 -4.71 -38.85 -14.42
N THR A 266 -5.73 -38.85 -15.27
CA THR A 266 -6.34 -37.63 -15.81
C THR A 266 -7.71 -37.50 -15.15
N LYS A 267 -7.91 -36.45 -14.33
CA LYS A 267 -9.18 -36.21 -13.63
C LYS A 267 -9.64 -34.78 -13.89
N ALA A 268 -10.93 -34.62 -14.20
CA ALA A 268 -11.59 -33.31 -14.23
C ALA A 268 -11.94 -32.88 -12.80
N GLY A 269 -11.70 -31.61 -12.48
CA GLY A 269 -12.00 -31.02 -11.18
C GLY A 269 -11.70 -29.52 -11.18
N TRP A 270 -12.12 -28.83 -10.11
CA TRP A 270 -11.78 -27.42 -9.93
C TRP A 270 -10.28 -27.28 -9.66
N ASN A 271 -9.60 -26.42 -10.42
CA ASN A 271 -8.17 -26.16 -10.25
C ASN A 271 -7.89 -24.67 -10.35
N SER A 272 -6.91 -24.21 -9.55
CA SER A 272 -6.35 -22.87 -9.72
C SER A 272 -5.72 -22.76 -11.11
N THR A 273 -6.02 -21.66 -11.78
CA THR A 273 -5.39 -21.27 -13.05
C THR A 273 -3.99 -20.67 -12.83
N ASN A 274 -3.57 -20.47 -11.57
CA ASN A 274 -2.40 -19.71 -11.14
C ASN A 274 -2.42 -18.22 -11.56
N HIS A 275 -3.56 -17.71 -12.01
CA HIS A 275 -3.77 -16.29 -12.22
C HIS A 275 -4.42 -15.68 -10.97
N ALA A 276 -3.76 -14.69 -10.37
CA ALA A 276 -4.34 -13.91 -9.30
C ALA A 276 -5.50 -13.08 -9.85
N PHE A 277 -6.63 -13.07 -9.14
CA PHE A 277 -7.72 -12.17 -9.44
C PHE A 277 -7.37 -10.78 -8.90
N VAL A 278 -7.15 -9.83 -9.81
CA VAL A 278 -6.97 -8.42 -9.48
C VAL A 278 -8.20 -7.70 -10.04
N PRO A 279 -9.20 -7.38 -9.21
CA PRO A 279 -10.44 -6.73 -9.64
C PRO A 279 -10.19 -5.41 -10.39
N ALA A 280 -9.09 -4.74 -10.05
CA ALA A 280 -8.76 -3.42 -10.52
C ALA A 280 -8.56 -3.36 -12.05
N ASP A 281 -7.84 -4.27 -12.69
CA ASP A 281 -7.33 -4.00 -14.05
C ASP A 281 -8.40 -3.74 -15.13
N TYR A 282 -9.59 -4.35 -15.11
CA TYR A 282 -10.58 -4.14 -16.20
C TYR A 282 -11.58 -3.03 -15.90
N GLU A 283 -12.10 -2.96 -14.68
CA GLU A 283 -13.01 -1.89 -14.27
C GLU A 283 -12.24 -0.57 -14.10
N GLU A 284 -11.01 -0.60 -13.60
CA GLU A 284 -10.11 0.57 -13.57
C GLU A 284 -9.73 0.98 -14.99
N GLN A 285 -9.41 0.07 -15.93
CA GLN A 285 -9.11 0.47 -17.32
C GLN A 285 -10.33 1.04 -18.05
N ILE A 286 -11.53 0.49 -17.85
CA ILE A 286 -12.77 1.03 -18.42
C ILE A 286 -13.06 2.39 -17.80
N THR A 287 -12.97 2.51 -16.48
CA THR A 287 -13.16 3.75 -15.73
C THR A 287 -12.13 4.79 -16.16
N GLU A 288 -10.83 4.50 -16.13
CA GLU A 288 -9.77 5.39 -16.62
C GLU A 288 -10.00 5.87 -18.06
N LEU A 289 -10.50 5.00 -18.95
CA LEU A 289 -10.81 5.37 -20.33
C LEU A 289 -12.08 6.22 -20.43
N GLU A 290 -13.17 5.88 -19.74
CA GLU A 290 -14.39 6.69 -19.67
C GLU A 290 -14.11 8.08 -19.05
N GLU A 291 -13.19 8.12 -18.11
CA GLU A 291 -12.79 9.33 -17.42
C GLU A 291 -11.82 10.16 -18.24
N ARG A 292 -10.93 9.53 -19.00
CA ARG A 292 -10.13 10.20 -20.03
C ARG A 292 -11.03 10.80 -21.11
N ALA A 293 -12.10 10.10 -21.51
CA ALA A 293 -13.11 10.65 -22.41
C ALA A 293 -13.79 11.87 -21.79
N ALA A 294 -14.25 11.79 -20.54
CA ALA A 294 -14.89 12.91 -19.84
C ALA A 294 -13.95 14.12 -19.64
N ILE A 295 -12.65 13.90 -19.37
CA ILE A 295 -11.65 14.97 -19.29
C ILE A 295 -11.47 15.62 -20.65
N LEU A 296 -11.38 14.83 -21.72
CA LEU A 296 -11.25 15.36 -23.08
C LEU A 296 -12.53 16.09 -23.51
N GLU A 297 -13.72 15.62 -23.11
CA GLU A 297 -15.00 16.26 -23.37
C GLU A 297 -15.09 17.62 -22.67
N ASN A 298 -14.76 17.69 -21.37
CA ASN A 298 -14.65 18.95 -20.65
C ASN A 298 -13.62 19.88 -21.30
N ARG A 299 -12.48 19.34 -21.75
CA ARG A 299 -11.43 20.10 -22.45
C ARG A 299 -11.92 20.64 -23.80
N VAL A 300 -12.75 19.89 -24.52
CA VAL A 300 -13.38 20.33 -25.77
C VAL A 300 -14.38 21.44 -25.48
N ASP A 301 -15.19 21.32 -24.44
CA ASP A 301 -16.17 22.33 -24.04
C ASP A 301 -15.49 23.64 -23.60
N GLU A 302 -14.41 23.55 -22.81
CA GLU A 302 -13.61 24.71 -22.36
C GLU A 302 -12.92 25.44 -23.52
N LEU A 303 -12.26 24.69 -24.40
CA LEU A 303 -11.58 25.25 -25.58
C LEU A 303 -12.60 25.84 -26.57
N SER A 304 -13.81 25.27 -26.64
CA SER A 304 -14.90 25.77 -27.50
C SER A 304 -15.61 27.00 -26.92
N ALA A 305 -15.60 27.17 -25.59
CA ALA A 305 -16.17 28.33 -24.91
C ALA A 305 -15.25 29.57 -24.92
N GLY A 306 -13.99 29.43 -25.36
CA GLY A 306 -12.99 30.51 -25.29
C GLY A 306 -12.53 30.84 -23.86
N GLU A 307 -12.86 29.98 -22.89
CA GLU A 307 -12.48 30.12 -21.49
C GLU A 307 -11.05 29.60 -21.30
N ASN A 308 -10.07 30.40 -21.71
CA ASN A 308 -8.64 30.12 -21.51
C ASN A 308 -8.21 30.28 -20.02
N GLY A 309 -9.14 30.18 -19.07
CA GLY A 309 -8.94 30.56 -17.65
C GLY A 309 -8.98 29.39 -16.65
N THR A 310 -9.56 28.25 -17.00
CA THR A 310 -9.90 27.19 -16.02
C THR A 310 -8.75 26.27 -15.61
N PHE A 311 -7.58 26.30 -16.27
CA PHE A 311 -6.37 25.61 -15.80
C PHE A 311 -5.14 26.50 -15.66
N THR A 312 -5.21 27.74 -16.12
CA THR A 312 -4.08 28.68 -16.05
C THR A 312 -3.71 28.92 -14.60
N TYR A 313 -4.71 29.11 -13.73
CA TYR A 313 -4.48 29.29 -12.29
C TYR A 313 -3.82 28.07 -11.64
N VAL A 314 -4.16 26.83 -12.05
CA VAL A 314 -3.53 25.60 -11.55
C VAL A 314 -2.07 25.57 -11.95
N SER A 315 -1.79 25.82 -13.24
CA SER A 315 -0.43 25.79 -13.76
C SER A 315 0.46 26.91 -13.21
N GLU A 316 -0.11 28.10 -13.00
CA GLU A 316 0.57 29.26 -12.41
C GLU A 316 0.88 29.04 -10.93
N GLU A 317 -0.08 28.49 -10.19
CA GLU A 317 0.11 28.18 -8.77
C GLU A 317 1.12 27.03 -8.57
N ALA A 318 1.03 25.97 -9.39
CA ALA A 318 2.03 24.90 -9.41
C ALA A 318 3.44 25.43 -9.71
N LYS A 319 3.55 26.36 -10.65
CA LYS A 319 4.82 27.02 -10.97
C LYS A 319 5.33 27.87 -9.79
N ARG A 320 4.46 28.66 -9.16
CA ARG A 320 4.82 29.48 -7.98
C ARG A 320 5.41 28.61 -6.88
N VAL A 321 4.71 27.54 -6.51
CA VAL A 321 5.15 26.60 -5.48
C VAL A 321 6.47 25.93 -5.89
N ALA A 322 6.59 25.50 -7.15
CA ALA A 322 7.82 24.90 -7.65
C ALA A 322 9.04 25.83 -7.58
N GLU A 323 8.89 27.10 -7.92
CA GLU A 323 9.96 28.09 -7.82
C GLU A 323 10.43 28.27 -6.38
N ILE A 324 9.49 28.31 -5.41
CA ILE A 324 9.82 28.39 -3.97
C ILE A 324 10.57 27.14 -3.52
N ILE A 325 10.04 25.94 -3.83
CA ILE A 325 10.64 24.66 -3.41
C ILE A 325 12.05 24.49 -3.99
N GLN A 326 12.26 24.87 -5.26
CA GLN A 326 13.60 24.79 -5.87
C GLN A 326 14.63 25.67 -5.17
N VAL A 327 14.22 26.81 -4.60
CA VAL A 327 15.10 27.69 -3.80
C VAL A 327 15.34 27.11 -2.41
N LYS A 328 14.36 26.45 -1.81
CA LYS A 328 14.43 25.93 -0.43
C LYS A 328 15.13 24.58 -0.31
N ARG A 329 15.12 23.74 -1.34
CA ARG A 329 15.76 22.42 -1.31
C ARG A 329 17.29 22.50 -1.37
N THR A 330 17.95 21.59 -0.68
CA THR A 330 19.38 21.36 -0.78
C THR A 330 19.65 19.92 -1.26
N VAL A 331 20.93 19.61 -1.56
CA VAL A 331 21.32 18.23 -1.89
C VAL A 331 21.05 17.34 -0.67
N GLY A 332 20.25 16.29 -0.86
CA GLY A 332 19.83 15.39 0.20
C GLY A 332 18.55 15.84 0.93
N SER A 333 17.89 16.90 0.49
CA SER A 333 16.52 17.20 0.94
C SER A 333 15.55 16.11 0.52
N LEU A 334 14.60 15.80 1.40
CA LEU A 334 13.41 15.02 1.07
C LEU A 334 12.27 15.98 0.73
N THR A 335 11.70 15.87 -0.46
CA THR A 335 10.67 16.76 -0.97
C THR A 335 9.41 15.97 -1.31
N PHE A 336 8.29 16.26 -0.66
CA PHE A 336 7.05 15.50 -0.81
C PHE A 336 5.81 16.37 -0.68
N THR A 337 4.69 15.94 -1.24
CA THR A 337 3.40 16.57 -0.96
C THR A 337 2.70 15.85 0.18
N ALA A 338 1.95 16.59 0.99
CA ALA A 338 0.98 16.02 1.92
C ALA A 338 -0.37 16.72 1.72
N MET A 339 -1.41 15.90 1.59
CA MET A 339 -2.81 16.31 1.40
C MET A 339 -3.68 15.58 2.42
N ALA A 340 -4.76 16.18 2.89
CA ALA A 340 -5.66 15.58 3.87
C ALA A 340 -7.08 16.13 3.71
N ASP A 341 -8.05 15.43 4.29
CA ASP A 341 -9.40 15.96 4.55
C ASP A 341 -10.09 16.48 3.28
N PHE A 342 -10.35 15.55 2.35
CA PHE A 342 -11.03 15.80 1.08
C PHE A 342 -12.54 15.88 1.22
N HIS A 343 -13.08 15.07 2.14
CA HIS A 343 -14.51 14.98 2.45
C HIS A 343 -15.41 15.05 1.21
N VAL A 344 -15.13 14.20 0.22
CA VAL A 344 -15.95 14.14 -0.99
C VAL A 344 -17.16 13.24 -0.78
N GLU A 345 -18.26 13.58 -1.47
CA GLU A 345 -19.44 12.74 -1.61
C GLU A 345 -19.92 12.89 -3.08
N VAL A 346 -19.67 11.88 -3.91
CA VAL A 346 -19.84 11.92 -5.37
C VAL A 346 -21.32 12.04 -5.76
N ASP A 347 -22.20 11.26 -5.12
CA ASP A 347 -23.64 11.23 -5.41
C ASP A 347 -24.43 12.11 -4.44
N THR A 348 -23.80 13.16 -3.91
CA THR A 348 -24.44 14.00 -2.89
C THR A 348 -25.75 14.60 -3.40
N THR A 349 -26.80 14.40 -2.61
CA THR A 349 -28.11 15.06 -2.80
C THR A 349 -28.25 16.29 -1.92
N VAL A 350 -27.24 16.56 -1.09
CA VAL A 350 -27.23 17.66 -0.12
C VAL A 350 -26.96 18.98 -0.85
N THR A 351 -28.00 19.79 -1.02
CA THR A 351 -27.88 21.13 -1.63
C THR A 351 -27.62 22.25 -0.62
N SER A 352 -27.70 21.95 0.68
CA SER A 352 -27.55 22.93 1.77
C SER A 352 -26.09 23.21 2.16
N PHE A 353 -25.16 22.42 1.63
CA PHE A 353 -23.73 22.51 1.91
C PHE A 353 -22.97 22.34 0.59
N PRO A 354 -21.87 23.06 0.34
CA PRO A 354 -21.19 23.02 -0.95
C PRO A 354 -20.32 21.76 -1.11
N LEU A 355 -20.85 20.57 -0.80
CA LEU A 355 -20.13 19.29 -0.97
C LEU A 355 -19.73 19.03 -2.42
N LYS A 356 -20.53 19.52 -3.37
CA LYS A 356 -20.18 19.50 -4.78
C LYS A 356 -18.88 20.29 -5.08
N ASP A 357 -18.57 21.29 -4.27
CA ASP A 357 -17.37 22.09 -4.43
C ASP A 357 -16.12 21.34 -3.95
N ASN A 358 -16.26 20.39 -3.02
CA ASN A 358 -15.20 19.48 -2.58
C ASN A 358 -14.70 18.60 -3.75
N LEU A 359 -15.60 18.15 -4.64
CA LEU A 359 -15.22 17.41 -5.85
C LEU A 359 -14.29 18.23 -6.75
N THR A 360 -14.61 19.51 -6.94
CA THR A 360 -13.79 20.45 -7.73
C THR A 360 -12.44 20.71 -7.05
N SER A 361 -12.43 20.94 -5.74
CA SER A 361 -11.18 21.16 -4.99
C SER A 361 -10.26 19.93 -5.02
N CYS A 362 -10.82 18.73 -4.85
CA CYS A 362 -10.09 17.47 -4.94
C CYS A 362 -9.43 17.28 -6.32
N ARG A 363 -10.18 17.56 -7.39
CA ARG A 363 -9.65 17.53 -8.76
C ARG A 363 -8.51 18.54 -8.95
N ASP A 364 -8.70 19.76 -8.48
CA ASP A 364 -7.69 20.82 -8.62
C ASP A 364 -6.41 20.52 -7.82
N ALA A 365 -6.51 19.86 -6.66
CA ALA A 365 -5.35 19.38 -5.91
C ALA A 365 -4.53 18.36 -6.71
N GLY A 366 -5.20 17.38 -7.31
CA GLY A 366 -4.58 16.36 -8.14
C GLY A 366 -3.91 16.92 -9.40
N LEU A 367 -4.57 17.85 -10.08
CA LEU A 367 -4.01 18.57 -11.23
C LEU A 367 -2.82 19.45 -10.82
N GLY A 368 -2.91 20.14 -9.69
CA GLY A 368 -1.81 20.95 -9.14
C GLY A 368 -0.56 20.11 -8.90
N LEU A 369 -0.73 18.91 -8.33
CA LEU A 369 0.34 17.94 -8.14
C LEU A 369 0.95 17.47 -9.48
N ALA A 370 0.12 17.14 -10.47
CA ALA A 370 0.57 16.73 -11.81
C ALA A 370 1.34 17.84 -12.53
N GLU A 371 0.86 19.07 -12.48
CA GLU A 371 1.52 20.25 -13.05
C GLU A 371 2.86 20.53 -12.36
N MET A 372 2.90 20.47 -11.03
CA MET A 372 4.09 20.73 -10.25
C MET A 372 5.24 19.75 -10.57
N GLN A 373 4.90 18.47 -10.79
CA GLN A 373 5.86 17.42 -11.18
C GLN A 373 6.59 17.66 -12.52
N LYS A 374 6.14 18.62 -13.33
CA LYS A 374 6.82 19.05 -14.56
C LYS A 374 8.06 19.92 -14.29
N TYR A 375 8.08 20.61 -13.15
CA TYR A 375 9.16 21.52 -12.77
C TYR A 375 10.24 20.85 -11.92
N PHE A 376 9.85 19.92 -11.06
CA PHE A 376 10.77 19.10 -10.27
C PHE A 376 10.14 17.76 -9.91
N LYS A 377 10.97 16.75 -9.64
CA LYS A 377 10.49 15.46 -9.17
C LYS A 377 10.36 15.47 -7.65
N LEU A 378 9.19 15.06 -7.17
CA LEU A 378 8.94 14.74 -5.77
C LEU A 378 9.61 13.40 -5.45
N ASP A 379 10.07 13.26 -4.21
CA ASP A 379 10.56 11.97 -3.70
C ASP A 379 9.39 11.02 -3.42
N PHE A 380 8.25 11.55 -2.94
CA PHE A 380 6.98 10.82 -2.79
C PHE A 380 5.78 11.78 -2.60
N ALA A 381 4.58 11.22 -2.54
CA ALA A 381 3.36 11.92 -2.13
C ALA A 381 2.66 11.21 -0.96
N ALA A 382 2.13 11.97 -0.01
CA ALA A 382 1.35 11.46 1.11
C ALA A 382 -0.09 12.00 1.05
N VAL A 383 -1.05 11.12 1.30
CA VAL A 383 -2.45 11.45 1.50
C VAL A 383 -2.85 10.95 2.87
N LEU A 384 -3.27 11.86 3.74
CA LEU A 384 -3.30 11.65 5.20
C LEU A 384 -4.69 11.31 5.73
N GLY A 385 -5.61 10.80 4.89
CA GLY A 385 -6.93 10.36 5.31
C GLY A 385 -8.05 11.37 5.12
N ASP A 386 -9.26 10.96 5.49
CA ASP A 386 -10.52 11.67 5.33
C ASP A 386 -10.83 12.00 3.88
N TYR A 387 -10.80 10.96 3.05
CA TYR A 387 -11.19 11.01 1.64
C TYR A 387 -12.69 11.30 1.52
N THR A 388 -13.49 10.65 2.34
CA THR A 388 -14.95 10.63 2.23
C THR A 388 -15.61 11.63 3.18
N TYR A 389 -16.80 12.13 2.84
CA TYR A 389 -17.57 12.97 3.76
C TYR A 389 -18.07 12.16 4.95
N SER A 390 -18.47 10.90 4.73
CA SER A 390 -18.97 9.91 5.71
C SER A 390 -19.78 10.50 6.86
N ASP A 391 -21.09 10.36 6.76
CA ASP A 391 -22.00 10.52 7.89
C ASP A 391 -22.73 9.21 8.24
N SER A 392 -23.56 9.26 9.29
CA SER A 392 -24.29 8.09 9.80
C SER A 392 -25.22 7.39 8.78
N THR A 393 -25.46 8.00 7.62
CA THR A 393 -26.39 7.53 6.59
C THR A 393 -25.69 7.02 5.32
N GLU A 394 -24.39 7.27 5.15
CA GLU A 394 -23.63 6.84 3.98
C GLU A 394 -23.48 5.31 3.90
N THR A 395 -23.60 4.79 2.67
CA THR A 395 -23.46 3.35 2.39
C THR A 395 -22.01 3.00 2.04
N ILE A 396 -21.58 1.75 2.26
CA ILE A 396 -20.25 1.29 1.84
C ILE A 396 -20.02 1.53 0.34
N GLU A 397 -21.03 1.35 -0.49
CA GLU A 397 -20.93 1.61 -1.93
C GLU A 397 -20.69 3.08 -2.25
N GLN A 398 -21.22 4.00 -1.45
CA GLN A 398 -20.92 5.42 -1.57
C GLN A 398 -19.46 5.71 -1.17
N VAL A 399 -19.02 5.16 -0.03
CA VAL A 399 -17.63 5.31 0.44
C VAL A 399 -16.63 4.77 -0.59
N LYS A 400 -16.91 3.61 -1.19
CA LYS A 400 -16.09 3.04 -2.28
C LYS A 400 -16.02 3.96 -3.50
N LYS A 401 -17.14 4.59 -3.90
CA LYS A 401 -17.17 5.57 -4.98
C LYS A 401 -16.34 6.81 -4.65
N ASP A 402 -16.47 7.33 -3.43
CA ASP A 402 -15.77 8.52 -2.98
C ASP A 402 -14.25 8.30 -2.93
N LEU A 403 -13.80 7.17 -2.37
CA LEU A 403 -12.40 6.75 -2.41
C LEU A 403 -11.87 6.61 -3.84
N THR A 404 -12.66 6.02 -4.74
CA THR A 404 -12.30 5.86 -6.15
C THR A 404 -12.14 7.23 -6.82
N TYR A 405 -13.04 8.18 -6.54
CA TYR A 405 -12.95 9.54 -7.06
C TYR A 405 -11.67 10.25 -6.59
N VAL A 406 -11.34 10.20 -5.30
CA VAL A 406 -10.12 10.86 -4.81
C VAL A 406 -8.87 10.24 -5.43
N LYS A 407 -8.79 8.90 -5.49
CA LYS A 407 -7.68 8.22 -6.15
C LYS A 407 -7.48 8.68 -7.58
N LYS A 408 -8.55 8.68 -8.36
CA LYS A 408 -8.54 9.15 -9.75
C LYS A 408 -7.96 10.55 -9.86
N CYS A 409 -8.44 11.49 -9.04
CA CYS A 409 -7.93 12.86 -9.06
C CYS A 409 -6.41 12.89 -8.83
N MET A 410 -5.89 11.99 -7.99
CA MET A 410 -4.46 11.93 -7.67
C MET A 410 -3.63 11.08 -8.64
N THR A 411 -4.23 10.20 -9.44
CA THR A 411 -3.52 9.19 -10.27
C THR A 411 -2.42 9.80 -11.13
N ASP A 412 -2.75 10.83 -11.93
CA ASP A 412 -1.77 11.48 -12.80
C ASP A 412 -0.69 12.20 -12.00
N GLY A 413 -1.09 12.86 -10.90
CA GLY A 413 -0.20 13.57 -9.99
C GLY A 413 0.76 12.64 -9.24
N MET A 414 0.43 11.38 -9.03
CA MET A 414 1.27 10.40 -8.33
C MET A 414 1.99 9.43 -9.27
N LYS A 415 1.81 9.59 -10.58
CA LYS A 415 2.39 8.68 -11.57
C LYS A 415 3.92 8.69 -11.49
N GLY A 416 4.49 7.50 -11.29
CA GLY A 416 5.94 7.29 -11.30
C GLY A 416 6.67 7.75 -10.03
N ILE A 417 5.95 8.09 -8.96
CA ILE A 417 6.54 8.37 -7.63
C ILE A 417 5.97 7.42 -6.56
N PRO A 418 6.74 7.09 -5.51
CA PRO A 418 6.21 6.43 -4.32
C PRO A 418 5.05 7.24 -3.71
N ASN A 419 4.14 6.56 -3.04
CA ASN A 419 3.03 7.21 -2.35
C ASN A 419 2.55 6.45 -1.12
N ILE A 420 2.00 7.21 -0.17
CA ILE A 420 1.45 6.74 1.09
C ILE A 420 0.03 7.29 1.21
N TRP A 421 -0.92 6.40 1.50
CA TRP A 421 -2.33 6.65 1.76
C TRP A 421 -2.60 6.18 3.18
N VAL A 422 -2.94 7.13 4.05
CA VAL A 422 -3.27 6.90 5.47
C VAL A 422 -4.79 6.88 5.63
N THR A 423 -5.29 6.06 6.53
CA THR A 423 -6.71 6.02 6.95
C THR A 423 -7.04 7.16 7.90
N GLY A 424 -8.08 7.92 7.59
CA GLY A 424 -8.74 8.89 8.47
C GLY A 424 -10.04 8.35 9.09
N ASN A 425 -10.58 9.10 10.04
CA ASN A 425 -11.77 8.67 10.81
C ASN A 425 -13.04 8.60 9.95
N HIS A 426 -13.13 9.36 8.86
CA HIS A 426 -14.25 9.28 7.93
C HIS A 426 -14.18 8.05 7.00
N ASP A 427 -13.01 7.46 6.82
CA ASP A 427 -12.77 6.52 5.72
C ASP A 427 -13.26 5.10 6.00
N ILE A 428 -13.33 4.71 7.28
CA ILE A 428 -13.86 3.40 7.68
C ILE A 428 -15.40 3.37 7.68
N ASN A 429 -16.02 4.53 7.43
CA ASN A 429 -17.45 4.86 7.47
C ASN A 429 -18.09 4.89 8.87
N TYR A 430 -18.65 6.04 9.24
CA TYR A 430 -19.37 6.34 10.50
C TYR A 430 -20.72 5.64 10.70
N GLY A 431 -21.10 4.74 9.79
CA GLY A 431 -22.45 4.20 9.72
C GLY A 431 -22.91 3.49 10.99
N LYS A 432 -24.13 3.82 11.42
CA LYS A 432 -24.81 3.38 12.65
C LYS A 432 -24.93 1.85 12.86
N ASP A 433 -24.61 1.03 11.86
CA ASP A 433 -24.77 -0.42 11.90
C ASP A 433 -23.63 -1.13 11.12
N THR A 434 -23.18 -2.31 11.58
CA THR A 434 -22.12 -3.15 10.97
C THR A 434 -22.12 -3.25 9.44
N PRO A 435 -23.26 -3.37 8.73
CA PRO A 435 -23.28 -3.47 7.27
C PRO A 435 -22.78 -2.23 6.53
N ARG A 436 -22.40 -1.17 7.27
CA ARG A 436 -21.94 0.09 6.71
C ARG A 436 -20.45 0.36 6.93
N ARG A 437 -19.73 -0.44 7.71
CA ARG A 437 -18.30 -0.23 7.98
C ARG A 437 -17.44 -1.01 6.99
N MET A 438 -16.36 -0.41 6.47
CA MET A 438 -15.44 -1.13 5.62
C MET A 438 -14.63 -2.16 6.43
N THR A 439 -14.53 -3.38 5.90
CA THR A 439 -13.70 -4.45 6.45
C THR A 439 -12.20 -4.19 6.22
N GLU A 440 -11.32 -4.90 6.92
CA GLU A 440 -9.86 -4.82 6.68
C GLU A 440 -9.52 -5.15 5.21
N ASP A 441 -10.19 -6.14 4.62
CA ASP A 441 -10.01 -6.54 3.22
C ASP A 441 -10.50 -5.45 2.23
N GLU A 442 -11.64 -4.82 2.51
CA GLU A 442 -12.14 -3.70 1.69
C GLU A 442 -11.22 -2.48 1.81
N MET A 443 -10.72 -2.17 3.02
CA MET A 443 -9.72 -1.12 3.21
C MET A 443 -8.44 -1.41 2.43
N TYR A 444 -7.98 -2.67 2.42
CA TYR A 444 -6.84 -3.05 1.61
C TYR A 444 -7.09 -2.83 0.11
N ALA A 445 -8.22 -3.33 -0.41
CA ALA A 445 -8.56 -3.20 -1.83
C ALA A 445 -8.76 -1.73 -2.26
N TYR A 446 -9.47 -0.93 -1.45
CA TYR A 446 -9.88 0.42 -1.79
C TYR A 446 -8.98 1.51 -1.24
N LEU A 447 -7.98 1.21 -0.42
CA LEU A 447 -7.06 2.24 0.09
C LEU A 447 -5.62 1.71 0.22
N THR A 448 -5.38 0.76 1.11
CA THR A 448 -4.01 0.49 1.60
C THR A 448 -3.13 -0.25 0.59
N GLY A 449 -3.72 -1.04 -0.32
CA GLY A 449 -3.04 -1.71 -1.43
C GLY A 449 -2.44 -0.75 -2.45
N ASN A 450 -2.78 0.55 -2.39
CA ASN A 450 -2.22 1.58 -3.25
C ASN A 450 -0.87 2.09 -2.78
N ASN A 451 -0.49 1.82 -1.52
CA ASN A 451 0.81 2.22 -0.98
C ASN A 451 1.93 1.58 -1.80
N LYS A 452 2.78 2.41 -2.43
CA LYS A 452 3.87 1.94 -3.30
C LYS A 452 5.22 2.11 -2.62
N SER A 453 6.05 1.06 -2.71
CA SER A 453 7.42 1.04 -2.18
C SER A 453 7.50 1.14 -0.64
N THR A 454 6.45 0.73 0.06
CA THR A 454 6.43 0.72 1.53
C THR A 454 6.74 -0.68 2.09
N VAL A 455 7.24 -0.71 3.31
CA VAL A 455 7.32 -1.90 4.17
C VAL A 455 6.15 -1.82 5.14
N GLN A 456 5.21 -2.74 4.99
CA GLN A 456 4.02 -2.87 5.84
C GLN A 456 4.17 -4.03 6.81
N ASP A 457 3.31 -4.08 7.82
CA ASP A 457 3.15 -5.28 8.64
C ASP A 457 2.53 -6.41 7.79
N GLY A 458 3.37 -7.38 7.40
CA GLY A 458 2.96 -8.51 6.56
C GLY A 458 1.88 -9.40 7.19
N GLY A 459 1.69 -9.34 8.52
CA GLY A 459 0.60 -10.05 9.19
C GLY A 459 -0.73 -9.30 9.21
N LYS A 460 -0.73 -8.01 8.86
CA LYS A 460 -1.82 -7.04 9.06
C LYS A 460 -1.87 -5.97 7.96
N ILE A 461 -1.70 -6.36 6.71
CA ILE A 461 -1.54 -5.45 5.55
C ILE A 461 -2.72 -4.47 5.36
N GLY A 462 -3.95 -4.86 5.76
CA GLY A 462 -5.12 -3.98 5.66
C GLY A 462 -5.23 -2.94 6.77
N ARG A 463 -4.40 -3.03 7.82
CA ARG A 463 -4.41 -2.07 8.95
C ARG A 463 -3.68 -0.76 8.69
N ASN A 464 -3.03 -0.62 7.53
CA ASN A 464 -2.56 0.66 7.01
C ASN A 464 -1.48 1.40 7.84
N TYR A 465 -0.51 0.68 8.39
CA TYR A 465 0.70 1.28 8.96
C TYR A 465 1.95 0.65 8.36
N GLY A 466 3.04 1.41 8.31
CA GLY A 466 4.26 1.00 7.61
C GLY A 466 5.30 2.10 7.55
N TYR A 467 6.34 1.88 6.74
CA TYR A 467 7.34 2.89 6.46
C TYR A 467 7.87 2.82 5.02
N ILE A 468 8.56 3.89 4.59
CA ILE A 468 9.40 3.91 3.39
C ILE A 468 10.76 4.51 3.75
N ASP A 469 11.82 3.94 3.18
CA ASP A 469 13.18 4.43 3.36
C ASP A 469 13.67 5.18 2.12
N PHE A 470 14.21 6.37 2.37
CA PHE A 470 14.88 7.20 1.37
C PHE A 470 16.38 7.19 1.62
N GLU A 471 17.05 6.15 1.10
CA GLU A 471 18.48 5.88 1.34
C GLU A 471 19.39 7.07 1.00
N ASN A 472 19.09 7.80 -0.08
CA ASN A 472 19.90 8.96 -0.50
C ASN A 472 19.79 10.14 0.49
N GLN A 473 18.60 10.36 1.04
CA GLN A 473 18.32 11.40 2.03
C GLN A 473 18.64 10.93 3.46
N LYS A 474 18.80 9.61 3.64
CA LYS A 474 18.85 8.92 4.94
C LYS A 474 17.68 9.35 5.82
N ILE A 475 16.46 9.25 5.29
CA ILE A 475 15.24 9.52 6.03
C ILE A 475 14.31 8.31 5.90
N ARG A 476 13.75 7.87 7.02
CA ARG A 476 12.61 6.96 7.06
C ARG A 476 11.33 7.75 7.27
N CYS A 477 10.34 7.55 6.41
CA CYS A 477 8.99 8.06 6.64
C CYS A 477 8.14 6.92 7.20
N ILE A 478 7.70 7.04 8.45
CA ILE A 478 6.81 6.08 9.12
C ILE A 478 5.40 6.63 9.03
N TYR A 479 4.42 5.83 8.62
CA TYR A 479 3.01 6.21 8.64
C TYR A 479 2.23 5.30 9.59
N LEU A 480 1.40 5.93 10.41
CA LEU A 480 0.61 5.29 11.46
C LEU A 480 -0.87 5.39 11.14
N ASN A 481 -1.60 4.31 11.40
CA ASN A 481 -3.05 4.32 11.35
C ASN A 481 -3.60 4.71 12.73
N THR A 482 -4.05 5.95 12.84
CA THR A 482 -4.69 6.51 14.05
C THR A 482 -6.16 6.13 14.21
N VAL A 483 -6.65 5.20 13.38
CA VAL A 483 -8.01 4.64 13.34
C VAL A 483 -7.90 3.12 13.26
N ASP A 484 -6.95 2.52 14.00
CA ASP A 484 -6.71 1.09 14.01
C ASP A 484 -7.73 0.37 14.90
N VAL A 485 -8.97 0.32 14.44
CA VAL A 485 -10.12 -0.19 15.21
C VAL A 485 -10.70 -1.47 14.62
N PHE A 486 -10.00 -2.16 13.72
CA PHE A 486 -10.53 -3.35 13.02
C PHE A 486 -10.85 -4.55 13.94
N ASP A 487 -10.33 -4.56 15.17
CA ASP A 487 -10.63 -5.58 16.19
C ASP A 487 -11.86 -5.25 17.05
N TYR A 488 -12.49 -4.10 16.83
CA TYR A 488 -13.63 -3.67 17.63
C TYR A 488 -14.87 -4.52 17.31
N PRO A 489 -15.63 -4.93 18.32
CA PRO A 489 -16.93 -5.53 18.08
C PRO A 489 -17.85 -4.50 17.44
N ASP A 490 -18.80 -5.00 16.66
CA ASP A 490 -19.87 -4.22 16.08
C ASP A 490 -20.52 -3.30 17.13
N ASN A 491 -20.66 -2.02 16.78
CA ASN A 491 -21.27 -1.05 17.67
C ASN A 491 -22.78 -1.33 17.76
N THR A 492 -23.23 -2.00 18.83
CA THR A 492 -24.64 -2.41 18.99
C THR A 492 -25.57 -1.26 19.37
N ASP A 493 -25.01 -0.13 19.78
CA ASP A 493 -25.76 0.94 20.46
C ASP A 493 -26.04 2.15 19.55
N GLY A 494 -25.68 2.07 18.26
CA GLY A 494 -26.01 3.07 17.26
C GLY A 494 -25.30 4.43 17.44
N ALA A 495 -24.20 4.46 18.18
CA ALA A 495 -23.28 5.60 18.24
C ALA A 495 -22.34 5.57 17.02
N ALA A 496 -22.08 6.74 16.43
CA ALA A 496 -21.03 6.90 15.43
C ALA A 496 -19.68 6.61 16.09
N ASP A 497 -18.88 5.74 15.47
CA ASP A 497 -17.54 5.38 15.97
C ASP A 497 -16.60 6.56 15.69
N ASP A 498 -16.36 7.44 16.66
CA ASP A 498 -15.31 8.48 16.62
C ASP A 498 -13.93 7.86 16.90
N ALA A 499 -13.67 6.73 16.22
CA ALA A 499 -12.55 5.85 16.48
C ALA A 499 -11.21 6.57 16.29
N MET A 500 -10.55 6.87 17.40
CA MET A 500 -9.22 7.49 17.45
C MET A 500 -8.26 6.58 18.21
N GLU A 501 -7.72 5.55 17.54
CA GLU A 501 -6.90 4.54 18.21
C GLU A 501 -5.68 4.06 17.45
N ILE A 502 -4.65 3.74 18.23
CA ILE A 502 -3.48 2.97 17.83
C ILE A 502 -3.44 1.76 18.77
N THR A 503 -3.51 0.56 18.20
CA THR A 503 -3.56 -0.68 18.99
C THR A 503 -2.21 -1.02 19.62
N ALA A 504 -2.24 -1.90 20.62
CA ALA A 504 -1.02 -2.47 21.20
C ALA A 504 -0.16 -3.22 20.16
N VAL A 505 -0.79 -3.84 19.15
CA VAL A 505 -0.10 -4.51 18.05
C VAL A 505 0.67 -3.50 17.20
N GLN A 506 0.01 -2.42 16.78
CA GLN A 506 0.66 -1.35 16.02
C GLN A 506 1.75 -0.63 16.84
N ALA A 507 1.50 -0.37 18.12
CA ALA A 507 2.49 0.22 19.02
C ALA A 507 3.73 -0.67 19.18
N GLN A 508 3.55 -1.99 19.32
CA GLN A 508 4.66 -2.94 19.36
C GLN A 508 5.39 -3.00 18.00
N TRP A 509 4.67 -2.99 16.88
CA TRP A 509 5.28 -2.91 15.55
C TRP A 509 6.11 -1.64 15.36
N LEU A 510 5.63 -0.49 15.85
CA LEU A 510 6.40 0.76 15.80
C LEU A 510 7.74 0.62 16.53
N ILE A 511 7.75 -0.06 17.68
CA ILE A 511 8.97 -0.31 18.47
C ILE A 511 9.91 -1.29 17.74
N ASP A 512 9.39 -2.44 17.33
CA ASP A 512 10.21 -3.57 16.87
C ASP A 512 10.63 -3.44 15.40
N VAL A 513 9.89 -2.67 14.61
CA VAL A 513 10.06 -2.60 13.15
C VAL A 513 10.20 -1.15 12.68
N GLY A 514 9.25 -0.28 13.01
CA GLY A 514 9.24 1.11 12.51
C GLY A 514 10.47 1.90 12.95
N LEU A 515 10.81 1.81 14.24
CA LEU A 515 11.94 2.49 14.88
C LEU A 515 13.22 1.65 14.91
N ASP A 516 13.23 0.45 14.34
CA ASP A 516 14.44 -0.36 14.24
C ASP A 516 15.28 0.06 13.02
N PHE A 517 16.49 0.55 13.29
CA PHE A 517 17.50 0.93 12.28
C PHE A 517 18.69 -0.03 12.29
N SER A 518 18.58 -1.20 12.93
CA SER A 518 19.66 -2.18 13.03
C SER A 518 20.13 -2.69 11.66
N ASP A 519 19.27 -2.63 10.64
CA ASP A 519 19.57 -2.97 9.25
C ASP A 519 20.35 -1.87 8.51
N LYS A 520 20.40 -0.64 9.04
CA LYS A 520 20.99 0.52 8.37
C LYS A 520 22.46 0.72 8.70
N SER A 521 23.22 1.10 7.68
CA SER A 521 24.56 1.65 7.88
C SER A 521 24.49 3.04 8.53
N ALA A 522 25.28 3.26 9.58
CA ALA A 522 25.30 4.48 10.37
C ALA A 522 23.91 4.99 10.79
N PRO A 523 23.18 4.28 11.66
CA PRO A 523 21.81 4.65 12.07
C PRO A 523 21.68 6.08 12.60
N THR A 524 22.72 6.61 13.25
CA THR A 524 22.75 7.99 13.77
C THR A 524 22.76 9.07 12.69
N GLU A 525 23.00 8.71 11.43
CA GLU A 525 22.89 9.62 10.29
C GLU A 525 21.49 9.62 9.67
N TRP A 526 20.56 8.82 10.17
CA TRP A 526 19.19 8.77 9.68
C TRP A 526 18.27 9.77 10.39
N GLY A 527 17.26 10.25 9.66
CA GLY A 527 16.14 11.01 10.19
C GLY A 527 14.82 10.22 10.11
N VAL A 528 13.84 10.60 10.92
CA VAL A 528 12.50 10.02 10.93
C VAL A 528 11.46 11.13 10.74
N VAL A 529 10.58 10.96 9.76
CA VAL A 529 9.36 11.75 9.58
C VAL A 529 8.18 10.84 9.84
N ILE A 530 7.27 11.25 10.72
CA ILE A 530 6.08 10.47 11.04
C ILE A 530 4.88 11.09 10.32
N LEU A 531 4.03 10.25 9.73
CA LEU A 531 2.80 10.62 9.05
C LEU A 531 1.63 9.97 9.78
N SER A 532 0.55 10.72 10.01
CA SER A 532 -0.68 10.19 10.62
C SER A 532 -1.87 11.01 10.14
N HIS A 533 -3.09 10.50 10.35
CA HIS A 533 -4.27 11.33 10.13
C HIS A 533 -4.45 12.31 11.28
N HIS A 534 -4.57 11.80 12.51
CA HIS A 534 -4.71 12.62 13.71
C HIS A 534 -3.37 13.15 14.25
N CYS A 535 -3.42 14.26 14.99
CA CYS A 535 -2.29 14.76 15.77
C CYS A 535 -1.86 13.74 16.86
N LEU A 536 -0.57 13.39 16.90
CA LEU A 536 -0.04 12.37 17.84
C LEU A 536 -0.15 12.75 19.32
N SER A 537 -0.35 14.02 19.66
CA SER A 537 -0.60 14.43 21.07
C SER A 537 -1.90 13.86 21.67
N GLN A 538 -2.75 13.27 20.83
CA GLN A 538 -3.95 12.54 21.23
C GLN A 538 -3.64 11.08 21.61
N PHE A 539 -2.44 10.59 21.29
CA PHE A 539 -1.99 9.21 21.50
C PHE A 539 -0.77 9.18 22.42
N MET A 540 -0.99 9.47 23.71
CA MET A 540 0.10 9.63 24.70
C MET A 540 1.04 8.41 24.79
N HIS A 541 0.52 7.20 24.58
CA HIS A 541 1.36 6.00 24.58
C HIS A 541 2.36 6.01 23.41
N VAL A 542 1.99 6.52 22.24
CA VAL A 542 2.89 6.68 21.09
C VAL A 542 3.90 7.78 21.37
N THR A 543 3.49 8.95 21.84
CA THR A 543 4.45 10.04 22.14
C THR A 543 5.41 9.68 23.28
N ALA A 544 4.99 8.83 24.23
CA ALA A 544 5.87 8.23 25.23
C ALA A 544 6.89 7.26 24.62
N ILE A 545 6.47 6.38 23.69
CA ILE A 545 7.40 5.51 22.94
C ILE A 545 8.44 6.33 22.18
N LEU A 546 8.00 7.37 21.45
CA LEU A 546 8.90 8.25 20.68
C LEU A 546 9.88 9.00 21.59
N THR A 547 9.42 9.45 22.76
CA THR A 547 10.28 10.11 23.76
C THR A 547 11.31 9.13 24.33
N ALA A 548 10.90 7.91 24.68
CA ALA A 548 11.82 6.87 25.14
C ALA A 548 12.85 6.48 24.06
N TYR A 549 12.43 6.42 22.79
CA TYR A 549 13.34 6.19 21.66
C TYR A 549 14.37 7.32 21.54
N LYS A 550 13.94 8.58 21.56
CA LYS A 550 14.86 9.72 21.53
C LYS A 550 15.90 9.61 22.66
N ASP A 551 15.44 9.35 23.87
CA ASP A 551 16.26 9.33 25.08
C ASP A 551 17.09 8.04 25.24
N GLY A 552 16.80 7.00 24.45
CA GLY A 552 17.47 5.70 24.53
C GLY A 552 17.13 4.94 25.82
N ALA A 553 15.88 5.03 26.26
CA ALA A 553 15.38 4.43 27.48
C ALA A 553 14.73 3.06 27.23
N SER A 554 14.60 2.27 28.29
CA SER A 554 13.77 1.07 28.31
C SER A 554 12.63 1.22 29.31
N GLY A 555 11.55 0.48 29.09
CA GLY A 555 10.35 0.60 29.90
C GLY A 555 9.13 -0.03 29.24
N SER A 556 7.98 0.56 29.53
CA SER A 556 6.70 0.09 29.00
C SER A 556 5.65 1.19 29.02
N VAL A 557 4.68 1.12 28.11
CA VAL A 557 3.45 1.94 28.12
C VAL A 557 2.23 1.03 28.24
N ALA A 558 1.16 1.55 28.84
CA ALA A 558 -0.15 0.93 28.76
C ALA A 558 -0.87 1.46 27.52
N VAL A 559 -1.40 0.55 26.71
CA VAL A 559 -2.23 0.85 25.54
C VAL A 559 -3.62 0.30 25.83
N THR A 560 -4.60 1.19 25.91
CA THR A 560 -6.00 0.81 26.11
C THR A 560 -6.68 0.72 24.75
N THR A 561 -7.16 -0.46 24.40
CA THR A 561 -7.89 -0.73 23.16
C THR A 561 -9.12 -1.55 23.53
N ASN A 562 -10.30 -1.10 23.12
CA ASN A 562 -11.62 -1.67 23.40
C ASN A 562 -11.84 -1.90 24.91
N GLY A 563 -11.44 -0.92 25.73
CA GLY A 563 -11.49 -1.02 27.19
C GLY A 563 -10.53 -2.05 27.79
N VAL A 564 -9.62 -2.64 27.00
CA VAL A 564 -8.60 -3.60 27.45
C VAL A 564 -7.25 -2.92 27.51
N ASP A 565 -6.66 -2.88 28.70
CA ASP A 565 -5.31 -2.39 28.93
C ASP A 565 -4.28 -3.47 28.58
N THR A 566 -3.51 -3.23 27.54
CA THR A 566 -2.37 -4.07 27.13
C THR A 566 -1.06 -3.36 27.44
N LYS A 567 -0.16 -4.06 28.11
CA LYS A 567 1.19 -3.54 28.39
C LYS A 567 2.11 -3.81 27.20
N VAL A 568 2.67 -2.75 26.62
CA VAL A 568 3.65 -2.80 25.53
C VAL A 568 5.01 -2.41 26.08
N ASN A 569 6.03 -3.25 25.86
CA ASN A 569 7.38 -3.02 26.38
C ASN A 569 8.30 -2.50 25.26
N TYR A 570 9.26 -1.66 25.63
CA TYR A 570 10.30 -1.16 24.73
C TYR A 570 11.66 -1.19 25.41
N ASP A 571 12.72 -1.38 24.62
CA ASP A 571 14.10 -1.25 25.04
C ASP A 571 14.95 -0.60 23.94
N PHE A 572 15.22 0.70 24.11
CA PHE A 572 16.07 1.47 23.21
C PHE A 572 17.47 1.69 23.78
N THR A 573 17.85 0.97 24.84
CA THR A 573 19.15 1.11 25.48
C THR A 573 20.26 0.49 24.62
N GLY A 574 21.37 1.22 24.45
CA GLY A 574 22.52 0.74 23.68
C GLY A 574 22.30 0.61 22.16
N VAL A 575 21.11 0.94 21.64
CA VAL A 575 20.80 0.92 20.20
C VAL A 575 21.24 2.23 19.55
N SER A 576 21.84 2.18 18.35
CA SER A 576 22.08 3.39 17.55
C SER A 576 20.79 3.79 16.82
N ARG A 577 20.43 5.08 16.86
CA ARG A 577 19.09 5.57 16.51
C ARG A 577 19.15 6.76 15.57
N GLY A 578 18.23 6.78 14.60
CA GLY A 578 17.96 7.97 13.79
C GLY A 578 17.26 9.08 14.60
N GLU A 579 17.40 10.32 14.18
CA GLU A 579 16.77 11.48 14.79
C GLU A 579 15.30 11.61 14.37
N ILE A 580 14.36 11.73 15.30
CA ILE A 580 12.97 12.07 14.96
C ILE A 580 12.87 13.57 14.67
N ILE A 581 12.48 13.91 13.44
CA ILE A 581 12.47 15.27 12.90
C ILE A 581 11.11 15.94 13.16
N CYS A 582 10.03 15.31 12.72
CA CYS A 582 8.67 15.84 12.86
C CYS A 582 7.60 14.75 12.69
N ALA A 583 6.38 15.09 13.08
CA ALA A 583 5.15 14.41 12.74
C ALA A 583 4.27 15.35 11.88
N VAL A 584 3.77 14.86 10.74
CA VAL A 584 2.90 15.58 9.81
C VAL A 584 1.53 14.90 9.83
N HIS A 585 0.46 15.68 9.99
CA HIS A 585 -0.89 15.13 10.16
C HIS A 585 -1.98 15.97 9.48
N GLY A 586 -3.18 15.41 9.29
CA GLY A 586 -4.39 16.11 8.82
C GLY A 586 -5.35 16.44 9.98
N HIS A 587 -6.64 16.17 9.78
CA HIS A 587 -7.74 16.17 10.77
C HIS A 587 -8.15 17.53 11.36
N ASP A 588 -7.19 18.43 11.61
CA ASP A 588 -7.50 19.73 12.26
C ASP A 588 -7.85 20.84 11.25
N HIS A 589 -7.66 20.57 9.95
CA HIS A 589 -8.05 21.41 8.81
C HIS A 589 -7.42 22.81 8.83
N ASN A 590 -6.19 22.94 9.33
CA ASN A 590 -5.54 24.24 9.52
C ASN A 590 -4.02 24.19 9.30
N PHE A 591 -3.36 25.33 9.55
CA PHE A 591 -1.92 25.47 9.37
C PHE A 591 -1.15 25.45 10.70
N THR A 592 -1.77 24.99 11.79
CA THR A 592 -1.10 24.95 13.09
C THR A 592 0.14 24.05 13.06
N TYR A 593 1.15 24.45 13.81
CA TYR A 593 2.31 23.61 14.10
C TYR A 593 2.82 23.97 15.49
N ARG A 594 3.22 22.94 16.24
CA ARG A 594 3.68 23.11 17.62
C ARG A 594 4.53 21.93 18.05
N LYS A 595 5.29 22.12 19.12
CA LYS A 595 5.96 20.99 19.76
C LYS A 595 4.99 20.23 20.66
N ILE A 596 5.05 18.91 20.59
CA ILE A 596 4.31 17.96 21.41
C ILE A 596 5.29 17.08 22.19
N SER A 597 4.77 16.34 23.18
CA SER A 597 5.53 15.37 23.97
C SER A 597 4.60 14.25 24.49
N ASP A 598 5.11 13.46 25.43
CA ASP A 598 4.39 12.45 26.22
C ASP A 598 3.48 13.04 27.30
N GLU A 599 3.43 14.37 27.43
CA GLU A 599 2.49 15.05 28.32
C GLU A 599 1.11 15.18 27.66
N PRO A 600 0.02 15.18 28.44
CA PRO A 600 -1.30 15.50 27.92
C PRO A 600 -1.27 16.84 27.16
N TRP A 601 -1.99 16.93 26.04
CA TRP A 601 -1.97 18.10 25.13
C TRP A 601 -2.22 19.46 25.82
N HIS A 602 -2.94 19.51 26.95
CA HIS A 602 -3.23 20.73 27.73
C HIS A 602 -2.18 21.05 28.81
N GLN A 603 -1.18 20.18 29.00
CA GLN A 603 -0.12 20.31 30.01
C GLN A 603 1.28 20.36 29.40
N VAL A 604 1.39 20.37 28.07
CA VAL A 604 2.66 20.43 27.35
C VAL A 604 3.37 21.75 27.71
N THR A 605 4.50 21.65 28.42
CA THR A 605 5.37 22.79 28.71
C THR A 605 6.46 22.92 27.66
N GLU A 606 6.96 24.14 27.45
CA GLU A 606 8.06 24.39 26.49
C GLU A 606 9.29 23.50 26.76
N GLU A 607 9.60 23.29 28.05
CA GLU A 607 10.73 22.45 28.50
C GLU A 607 10.60 20.97 28.14
N LYS A 608 9.36 20.44 28.07
CA LYS A 608 9.09 19.01 27.78
C LYS A 608 8.73 18.77 26.32
N SER A 609 8.17 19.78 25.66
CA SER A 609 7.81 19.74 24.24
C SER A 609 9.06 19.61 23.36
N TRP A 610 9.10 18.63 22.46
CA TRP A 610 10.29 18.43 21.62
C TRP A 610 9.96 18.01 20.19
N LEU A 611 8.88 17.25 19.98
CA LEU A 611 8.52 16.75 18.66
C LEU A 611 7.66 17.78 17.92
N TRP A 612 8.11 18.27 16.77
CA TRP A 612 7.27 19.13 15.93
C TRP A 612 6.09 18.35 15.35
N SER A 613 4.87 18.74 15.68
CA SER A 613 3.62 18.34 15.03
C SER A 613 3.22 19.44 14.04
N ILE A 614 2.97 19.07 12.78
CA ILE A 614 2.69 20.00 11.69
C ILE A 614 1.39 19.56 11.00
N CYS A 615 0.34 20.37 11.14
CA CYS A 615 -0.94 20.10 10.49
C CYS A 615 -0.87 20.44 8.99
N VAL A 616 -1.53 19.63 8.17
CA VAL A 616 -1.79 19.84 6.74
C VAL A 616 -3.21 20.39 6.63
N PRO A 617 -3.43 21.45 5.83
CA PRO A 617 -4.77 21.98 5.63
C PRO A 617 -5.65 20.97 4.90
N ASN A 618 -6.95 21.12 5.10
CA ASN A 618 -7.98 20.37 4.40
C ASN A 618 -8.00 20.72 2.91
N VAL A 619 -8.18 19.71 2.07
CA VAL A 619 -8.45 19.89 0.63
C VAL A 619 -9.88 20.36 0.42
N ASP A 620 -10.84 19.89 1.22
CA ASP A 620 -12.25 20.24 1.07
C ASP A 620 -12.50 21.76 1.12
N THR A 621 -13.56 22.24 0.46
CA THR A 621 -13.91 23.67 0.47
C THR A 621 -14.67 24.09 1.71
N THR A 622 -15.10 23.10 2.47
CA THR A 622 -15.86 23.24 3.69
C THR A 622 -14.96 23.09 4.91
N ARG A 623 -15.50 23.20 6.12
CA ARG A 623 -14.81 22.81 7.37
C ARG A 623 -13.41 23.39 7.61
N ASN A 624 -13.07 24.55 7.01
CA ASN A 624 -11.78 25.21 7.22
C ASN A 624 -11.58 25.51 8.70
N ASN A 625 -10.41 25.15 9.23
CA ASN A 625 -10.04 25.32 10.64
C ASN A 625 -11.08 24.72 11.59
N GLU A 626 -11.37 23.42 11.41
CA GLU A 626 -12.41 22.66 12.12
C GLU A 626 -12.30 22.80 13.65
N LYS A 627 -11.07 22.89 14.17
CA LYS A 627 -10.84 23.00 15.60
C LYS A 627 -10.99 24.43 16.13
N ALA A 628 -11.12 25.46 15.31
CA ALA A 628 -11.30 26.82 15.83
C ALA A 628 -12.78 27.17 16.05
N THR A 629 -13.14 27.31 17.32
CA THR A 629 -14.42 27.89 17.75
C THR A 629 -14.16 28.99 18.77
N SER A 630 -15.02 30.01 18.77
CA SER A 630 -15.06 31.04 19.81
C SER A 630 -15.70 30.55 21.12
N ALA A 631 -16.21 29.32 21.16
CA ALA A 631 -16.68 28.67 22.39
C ALA A 631 -15.50 28.06 23.17
N ASP A 632 -15.49 28.19 24.50
CA ASP A 632 -14.40 27.77 25.41
C ASP A 632 -14.19 26.24 25.55
N GLU A 633 -14.25 25.48 24.45
CA GLU A 633 -13.77 24.10 24.48
C GLU A 633 -12.24 24.12 24.43
N ALA A 634 -11.61 23.92 25.58
CA ALA A 634 -10.15 24.00 25.76
C ALA A 634 -9.35 23.16 24.73
N TYR A 635 -9.90 22.01 24.29
CA TYR A 635 -9.32 21.21 23.22
C TYR A 635 -9.32 21.96 21.89
N LYS A 636 -10.46 22.49 21.47
CA LYS A 636 -10.59 23.26 20.23
C LYS A 636 -9.70 24.50 20.22
N GLN A 637 -9.58 25.21 21.33
CA GLN A 637 -8.62 26.32 21.46
C GLN A 637 -7.16 25.87 21.31
N ALA A 638 -6.81 24.65 21.71
CA ALA A 638 -5.44 24.16 21.62
C ALA A 638 -5.05 23.72 20.20
N PHE A 639 -5.99 23.22 19.41
CA PHE A 639 -5.75 22.68 18.07
C PHE A 639 -6.20 23.60 16.93
N GLY A 640 -7.04 24.60 17.22
CA GLY A 640 -7.48 25.61 16.25
C GLY A 640 -6.42 26.67 15.97
N GLU A 641 -6.53 27.33 14.82
CA GLU A 641 -5.69 28.47 14.46
C GLU A 641 -6.38 29.78 14.82
N PHE A 642 -5.68 30.65 15.55
CA PHE A 642 -6.18 31.93 16.04
C PHE A 642 -5.17 33.05 15.76
N ASP A 643 -5.67 34.25 15.50
CA ASP A 643 -4.86 35.45 15.35
C ASP A 643 -4.37 35.98 16.72
N GLU A 644 -3.59 37.07 16.69
CA GLU A 644 -3.06 37.71 17.91
C GLU A 644 -4.14 38.19 18.90
N ASN A 645 -5.38 38.35 18.44
CA ASN A 645 -6.52 38.77 19.24
C ASN A 645 -7.37 37.58 19.72
N GLY A 646 -6.96 36.34 19.42
CA GLY A 646 -7.72 35.14 19.75
C GLY A 646 -8.91 34.88 18.82
N THR A 647 -8.93 35.48 17.62
CA THR A 647 -9.99 35.26 16.63
C THR A 647 -9.61 34.09 15.71
N PRO A 648 -10.51 33.12 15.46
CA PRO A 648 -10.27 32.06 14.48
C PRO A 648 -9.81 32.57 13.11
N VAL A 649 -8.75 31.97 12.57
CA VAL A 649 -8.22 32.30 11.22
C VAL A 649 -8.76 31.30 10.21
N TYR A 650 -9.25 31.77 9.06
CA TYR A 650 -9.77 30.92 8.00
C TYR A 650 -9.10 31.23 6.67
N TYR A 651 -8.79 30.18 5.90
CA TYR A 651 -8.25 30.28 4.55
C TYR A 651 -9.30 29.79 3.55
N PRO A 652 -10.27 30.64 3.16
CA PRO A 652 -11.37 30.23 2.30
C PRO A 652 -10.87 29.85 0.91
N LYS A 653 -11.50 28.83 0.34
CA LYS A 653 -11.20 28.35 -1.00
C LYS A 653 -12.18 28.94 -2.01
N THR A 654 -11.73 29.21 -3.23
CA THR A 654 -12.56 29.83 -4.27
C THR A 654 -12.37 29.08 -5.58
N GLN A 655 -13.44 28.49 -6.11
CA GLN A 655 -13.39 27.74 -7.36
C GLN A 655 -12.91 28.60 -8.53
N GLY A 656 -12.15 27.99 -9.45
CA GLY A 656 -11.66 28.67 -10.64
C GLY A 656 -10.53 29.68 -10.38
N THR A 657 -9.91 29.66 -9.20
CA THR A 657 -8.78 30.54 -8.85
C THR A 657 -7.63 29.73 -8.27
N ALA A 658 -6.45 30.36 -8.13
CA ALA A 658 -5.28 29.73 -7.51
C ALA A 658 -5.58 29.16 -6.11
N THR A 659 -6.59 29.67 -5.42
CA THR A 659 -7.00 29.24 -4.08
C THR A 659 -8.18 28.27 -4.10
N SER A 660 -8.42 27.54 -5.19
CA SER A 660 -9.52 26.58 -5.31
C SER A 660 -9.37 25.34 -4.43
N THR A 661 -8.14 25.07 -3.97
CA THR A 661 -7.77 23.94 -3.12
C THR A 661 -6.76 24.38 -2.06
N SER A 662 -6.40 23.47 -1.15
CA SER A 662 -5.28 23.67 -0.23
C SER A 662 -4.58 22.36 0.11
N PHE A 663 -3.25 22.36 0.08
CA PHE A 663 -2.41 21.30 0.62
C PHE A 663 -0.98 21.83 0.84
N CYS A 664 -0.07 20.99 1.32
CA CYS A 664 1.31 21.40 1.59
C CYS A 664 2.34 20.61 0.76
N VAL A 665 3.38 21.32 0.31
CA VAL A 665 4.60 20.74 -0.25
C VAL A 665 5.71 20.90 0.77
N PHE A 666 6.18 19.78 1.28
CA PHE A 666 7.22 19.69 2.28
C PHE A 666 8.60 19.58 1.64
N THR A 667 9.58 20.24 2.24
CA THR A 667 11.01 20.00 2.00
C THR A 667 11.72 19.88 3.34
N ILE A 668 12.29 18.71 3.61
CA ILE A 668 13.11 18.44 4.80
C ILE A 668 14.57 18.72 4.44
N ASP A 669 15.04 19.92 4.76
CA ASP A 669 16.43 20.33 4.56
C ASP A 669 17.26 19.99 5.80
N ARG A 670 17.83 18.79 5.78
CA ARG A 670 18.69 18.30 6.85
C ARG A 670 19.99 19.08 7.02
N LYS A 671 20.50 19.64 5.92
CA LYS A 671 21.78 20.38 5.93
C LYS A 671 21.64 21.65 6.77
N ASN A 672 20.54 22.36 6.60
CA ASN A 672 20.27 23.60 7.34
C ASN A 672 19.34 23.40 8.55
N ARG A 673 18.88 22.17 8.79
CA ARG A 673 17.91 21.79 9.83
C ARG A 673 16.62 22.61 9.75
N LYS A 674 16.05 22.63 8.54
CA LYS A 674 14.81 23.35 8.22
C LYS A 674 13.76 22.42 7.64
N ILE A 675 12.51 22.60 8.07
CA ILE A 675 11.33 22.04 7.43
C ILE A 675 10.63 23.22 6.76
N HIS A 676 10.45 23.13 5.45
CA HIS A 676 9.61 24.06 4.70
C HIS A 676 8.31 23.36 4.36
N ALA A 677 7.17 23.91 4.78
CA ALA A 677 5.85 23.44 4.39
C ALA A 677 5.18 24.57 3.60
N ILE A 678 5.28 24.48 2.28
CA ILE A 678 4.83 25.51 1.35
C ILE A 678 3.38 25.21 0.98
N ALA A 679 2.49 26.16 1.17
CA ALA A 679 1.08 26.00 0.83
C ALA A 679 0.94 26.02 -0.70
N TYR A 680 0.20 25.05 -1.24
CA TYR A 680 -0.38 25.16 -2.57
C TYR A 680 -1.83 25.64 -2.40
N GLY A 681 -2.20 26.71 -3.09
CA GLY A 681 -3.52 27.30 -3.04
C GLY A 681 -3.79 28.14 -1.81
N ALA A 682 -4.98 28.01 -1.20
CA ALA A 682 -5.37 28.83 -0.06
C ALA A 682 -4.50 28.50 1.16
N GLY A 683 -3.80 29.47 1.75
CA GLY A 683 -2.99 29.20 2.94
C GLY A 683 -1.77 30.08 3.12
N ILE A 684 -0.87 29.61 3.99
CA ILE A 684 0.40 30.26 4.33
C ILE A 684 1.58 29.27 4.25
N ASP A 685 2.73 29.78 3.83
CA ASP A 685 3.99 29.04 3.86
C ASP A 685 4.57 29.03 5.28
N ARG A 686 5.15 27.90 5.69
CA ARG A 686 5.78 27.73 7.01
C ARG A 686 7.23 27.32 6.87
N GLU A 687 8.09 27.94 7.67
CA GLU A 687 9.49 27.57 7.83
C GLU A 687 9.77 27.27 9.30
N ILE A 688 10.17 26.03 9.58
CA ILE A 688 10.35 25.52 10.94
C ILE A 688 11.80 25.08 11.09
N SER A 689 12.43 25.44 12.21
CA SER A 689 13.78 24.99 12.54
C SER A 689 13.68 23.84 13.53
N TYR A 690 14.40 22.75 13.29
CA TYR A 690 14.36 21.55 14.13
C TYR A 690 15.72 21.15 14.67
#